data_AF-A0AAJ0HSM0-F1
#
_entry.id   AF-A0AAJ0HSM0-F1
#
_cell.length_a   1.000
_cell.length_b   1.000
_cell.length_c   1.000
_cell.angle_alpha   90.00
_cell.angle_beta   90.00
_cell.angle_gamma   90.00
#
_symmetry.space_group_name_H-M   'P 1'
#
loop_
_entity.id
_entity.type
_entity.pdbx_description
1 polymer ?
#
loop_
_entity_poly.entity_id
_entity_poly.type
_entity_poly.pdbx_seq_one_letter_code
_entity_poly.pdbx_strand_id
1 'polypeptide(L)'
;MASTIVLIASTFSPSFEISSILSRKATDTGALPSIQLGFGGSNVNSNRLHPSILPCPTFPPVPMVSKETQEILAAFVVERDWDKFHTPENLAKSIAIEAGELLECFQWGTEPDLQDVRDELADVLTYCLHLARRIGADPDKIVLEKLEKTRKKYPVEKAKGSSKKPRDIYVGESLNVAVRLRQHLNTPAKQHLKHFRAITDERFNKSVCLDLESYLIKMLAGDGANRVLNRNNGITDTKYYQCEMYRDGFPYIFEQLRADGLFTQTIPEIENSDLFKLSPFKALTEDQANSVDEIVKGLLADLQNGEKSMIVIQGDPGTGKTVAAIYLMKLLRDIGSFTSLEDLDSDSRFSEFFTLHNRALLRNCRIGLVVPQQSLRASVEKVFKNTPGLHSSMVLTPFEAGEAEEQFDLLLVDETHRLNQRANQPSANQNTRFAAINRKLFGDDNFTKTQLDWIREKSKHQIFLLDTEQSVRPADLPSEVLSAVIAEARASQRHFQLKTQMRVKAGADFVAYVRWILNPSPTRAPPQIKEFGDYDFRIFDDVALMRDEIFHRDAEVGLSRMAAGFAFKWKSKKDKDAFDIEIGGTQMRWNSTMSDWISSKNALQEVGSIHTVQGYDLNYLGVIIGPDLRFDQAKQRLFIDRKSYFDKKESLPTMIFSDSRGP
;
A
#
# COMPACT_ATOMS: atom_id res chain seq x y z
N MET A 1 -10.34 39.47 15.36
CA MET A 1 -10.81 38.72 14.18
C MET A 1 -10.61 37.25 14.49
N ALA A 2 -11.64 36.42 14.37
CA ALA A 2 -11.51 34.98 14.62
C ALA A 2 -10.79 34.37 13.40
N SER A 3 -9.47 34.21 13.50
CA SER A 3 -8.68 33.55 12.48
C SER A 3 -9.10 32.08 12.42
N THR A 4 -9.45 31.58 11.24
CA THR A 4 -9.67 30.14 11.03
C THR A 4 -8.35 29.40 11.24
N ILE A 5 -8.36 28.25 11.90
CA ILE A 5 -7.15 27.49 12.25
C ILE A 5 -7.28 26.02 11.89
N VAL A 6 -6.14 25.32 11.85
CA VAL A 6 -6.10 23.84 11.79
C VAL A 6 -5.57 23.30 13.10
N LEU A 7 -6.36 22.44 13.76
CA LEU A 7 -6.03 21.79 15.02
C LEU A 7 -5.57 20.34 14.74
N ILE A 8 -4.42 19.96 15.32
CA ILE A 8 -3.95 18.57 15.34
C ILE A 8 -4.02 18.08 16.78
N ALA A 9 -4.70 16.96 17.02
CA ALA A 9 -4.82 16.30 18.31
C ALA A 9 -4.16 14.91 18.27
N SER A 10 -3.31 14.58 19.23
CA SER A 10 -2.55 13.32 19.25
C SER A 10 -2.45 12.67 20.63
N THR A 11 -2.12 11.38 20.64
CA THR A 11 -1.85 10.58 21.86
C THR A 11 -0.44 10.73 22.42
N PHE A 12 0.46 11.39 21.68
CA PHE A 12 1.87 11.48 22.01
C PHE A 12 2.35 12.93 21.94
N SER A 13 3.18 13.31 22.89
CA SER A 13 4.05 14.47 22.79
C SER A 13 5.37 13.98 22.21
N PRO A 14 5.78 14.42 21.01
CA PRO A 14 7.12 14.12 20.53
C PRO A 14 8.13 14.75 21.49
N SER A 15 9.13 13.96 21.87
CA SER A 15 10.15 14.34 22.83
C SER A 15 11.03 15.45 22.26
N PHE A 16 10.89 16.67 22.81
CA PHE A 16 11.96 17.66 22.88
C PHE A 16 11.89 18.38 24.23
N GLU A 17 13.02 18.40 24.95
CA GLU A 17 13.21 19.27 26.11
C GLU A 17 13.08 20.73 25.69
N ILE A 18 12.29 21.49 26.44
CA ILE A 18 12.20 22.95 26.31
C ILE A 18 13.52 23.52 26.83
N SER A 19 14.54 23.60 25.96
CA SER A 19 15.59 24.60 26.08
C SER A 19 16.16 24.93 24.70
N SER A 20 16.13 26.22 24.36
CA SER A 20 16.82 26.88 23.25
C SER A 20 16.23 26.82 21.82
N ILE A 21 15.19 27.61 21.54
CA ILE A 21 15.12 28.40 20.28
C ILE A 21 14.51 29.78 20.58
N LEU A 22 15.30 30.65 21.20
CA LEU A 22 15.17 32.11 21.09
C LEU A 22 16.59 32.67 21.02
N SER A 23 17.08 32.83 19.80
CA SER A 23 18.02 33.88 19.34
C SER A 23 18.90 33.34 18.20
N ARG A 24 18.68 33.85 16.99
CA ARG A 24 19.73 34.42 16.13
C ARG A 24 19.12 35.03 14.86
N LYS A 25 19.05 36.36 14.94
CA LYS A 25 19.19 37.41 13.90
C LYS A 25 18.67 37.13 12.49
N ALA A 26 17.61 37.89 12.18
CA ALA A 26 17.47 38.58 10.91
C ALA A 26 18.72 39.42 10.58
N THR A 27 19.20 39.30 9.35
CA THR A 27 19.70 40.40 8.51
C THR A 27 19.73 39.93 7.05
N ASP A 28 19.10 40.73 6.20
CA ASP A 28 19.23 40.84 4.73
C ASP A 28 18.82 39.64 3.85
N THR A 29 17.53 39.58 3.50
CA THR A 29 16.98 39.97 2.17
C THR A 29 15.49 39.54 2.07
N GLY A 30 14.59 40.47 1.73
CA GLY A 30 13.32 40.17 1.06
C GLY A 30 12.20 39.42 1.82
N ALA A 31 11.69 40.00 2.91
CA ALA A 31 10.35 39.83 3.52
C ALA A 31 9.49 38.56 3.27
N LEU A 32 9.40 37.70 4.31
CA LEU A 32 8.25 36.88 4.70
C LEU A 32 7.91 37.21 6.18
N PRO A 33 6.64 37.42 6.59
CA PRO A 33 6.32 37.72 7.97
C PRO A 33 6.32 36.47 8.87
N SER A 34 6.73 36.69 10.11
CA SER A 34 6.98 35.76 11.20
C SER A 34 5.74 34.99 11.69
N ILE A 35 5.86 33.66 11.76
CA ILE A 35 4.92 32.74 12.43
C ILE A 35 5.15 32.81 13.95
N GLN A 36 4.12 33.12 14.73
CA GLN A 36 4.14 33.06 16.20
C GLN A 36 3.35 31.84 16.71
N LEU A 37 3.99 31.01 17.54
CA LEU A 37 3.37 29.91 18.29
C LEU A 37 3.13 30.36 19.74
N GLY A 38 1.87 30.39 20.18
CA GLY A 38 1.48 30.77 21.55
C GLY A 38 1.00 29.57 22.38
N PHE A 39 1.53 29.42 23.60
CA PHE A 39 1.10 28.43 24.58
C PHE A 39 0.33 29.08 25.74
N GLY A 40 -0.81 28.51 26.12
CA GLY A 40 -1.54 28.87 27.34
C GLY A 40 -1.53 27.72 28.34
N GLY A 41 -0.92 27.94 29.52
CA GLY A 41 -0.89 26.99 30.63
C GLY A 41 -1.07 27.71 31.96
N SER A 42 -2.07 27.27 32.73
CA SER A 42 -2.46 27.76 34.05
C SER A 42 -1.48 27.36 35.16
N ASN A 43 -1.17 28.34 36.03
CA ASN A 43 -0.32 28.24 37.22
C ASN A 43 -0.70 27.10 38.18
N VAL A 44 0.28 26.25 38.53
CA VAL A 44 0.30 25.47 39.77
C VAL A 44 1.70 25.54 40.40
N ASN A 45 1.72 25.84 41.69
CA ASN A 45 2.85 26.13 42.56
C ASN A 45 4.09 25.24 42.42
N SER A 46 5.26 25.89 42.35
CA SER A 46 6.58 25.32 42.61
C SER A 46 6.84 25.26 44.11
N ASN A 47 6.79 24.06 44.67
CA ASN A 47 7.56 23.75 45.87
C ASN A 47 7.69 22.23 46.05
N ARG A 48 8.91 21.73 45.87
CA ARG A 48 9.60 20.65 46.61
C ARG A 48 10.31 19.60 45.75
N LEU A 49 11.60 19.49 46.08
CA LEU A 49 12.41 18.28 46.18
C LEU A 49 12.81 17.59 44.87
N HIS A 50 14.10 17.67 44.56
CA HIS A 50 14.83 16.63 43.83
C HIS A 50 14.43 15.24 44.36
N PRO A 51 13.92 14.33 43.50
CA PRO A 51 13.99 12.91 43.76
C PRO A 51 15.16 12.36 42.95
N SER A 52 16.23 12.04 43.67
CA SER A 52 17.07 10.86 43.46
C SER A 52 16.63 9.94 42.31
N ILE A 53 17.55 9.75 41.36
CA ILE A 53 17.55 8.69 40.36
C ILE A 53 17.12 7.38 41.02
N LEU A 54 15.92 6.89 40.70
CA LEU A 54 15.52 5.54 41.08
C LEU A 54 16.38 4.55 40.27
N PRO A 55 17.03 3.56 40.92
CA PRO A 55 17.72 2.51 40.18
C PRO A 55 16.70 1.69 39.38
N CYS A 56 17.06 1.42 38.13
CA CYS A 56 16.42 0.45 37.26
C CYS A 56 16.25 -0.88 38.03
N PRO A 57 15.17 -1.67 37.86
CA PRO A 57 15.14 -3.03 38.37
C PRO A 57 16.32 -3.79 37.76
N THR A 58 17.34 -4.02 38.57
CA THR A 58 18.49 -4.83 38.21
C THR A 58 18.01 -6.27 38.12
N PHE A 59 17.77 -6.74 36.90
CA PHE A 59 18.02 -8.16 36.63
C PHE A 59 19.50 -8.42 36.96
N PRO A 60 19.84 -9.51 37.65
CA PRO A 60 21.26 -9.84 37.85
C PRO A 60 21.93 -9.93 36.48
N PRO A 61 23.10 -9.30 36.26
CA PRO A 61 23.85 -9.49 35.05
C PRO A 61 24.27 -10.96 34.99
N VAL A 62 23.61 -11.73 34.13
CA VAL A 62 24.07 -13.08 33.77
C VAL A 62 25.23 -12.87 32.79
N PRO A 63 26.46 -13.35 33.09
CA PRO A 63 27.53 -13.32 32.11
C PRO A 63 27.12 -14.18 30.89
N MET A 64 27.25 -13.60 29.68
CA MET A 64 27.09 -14.35 28.43
C MET A 64 28.15 -15.46 28.38
N VAL A 65 27.70 -16.67 27.99
CA VAL A 65 28.42 -17.96 27.93
C VAL A 65 29.93 -17.86 28.11
N SER A 66 30.45 -18.36 29.24
CA SER A 66 31.87 -18.26 29.55
C SER A 66 32.72 -19.03 28.54
N LYS A 67 33.99 -18.64 28.41
CA LYS A 67 34.98 -19.38 27.61
C LYS A 67 35.06 -20.86 28.04
N GLU A 68 34.88 -21.12 29.32
CA GLU A 68 34.79 -22.46 29.91
C GLU A 68 33.58 -23.26 29.38
N THR A 69 32.39 -22.65 29.28
CA THR A 69 31.22 -23.31 28.67
C THR A 69 31.42 -23.61 27.18
N GLN A 70 32.09 -22.73 26.43
CA GLN A 70 32.42 -22.99 25.03
C GLN A 70 33.43 -24.13 24.85
N GLU A 71 34.38 -24.26 25.78
CA GLU A 71 35.35 -25.35 25.82
C GLU A 71 34.68 -26.68 26.20
N ILE A 72 33.74 -26.68 27.15
CA ILE A 72 32.93 -27.85 27.52
C ILE A 72 32.04 -28.31 26.36
N LEU A 73 31.36 -27.39 25.66
CA LEU A 73 30.56 -27.72 24.48
C LEU A 73 31.41 -28.29 23.35
N ALA A 74 32.64 -27.79 23.17
CA ALA A 74 33.57 -28.33 22.18
C ALA A 74 34.03 -29.74 22.55
N ALA A 75 34.36 -29.97 23.82
CA ALA A 75 34.71 -31.29 24.33
C ALA A 75 33.53 -32.27 24.14
N PHE A 76 32.30 -31.84 24.44
CA PHE A 76 31.08 -32.64 24.29
C PHE A 76 30.84 -33.14 22.85
N VAL A 77 31.10 -32.28 21.86
CA VAL A 77 30.99 -32.62 20.42
C VAL A 77 32.11 -33.56 19.97
N VAL A 78 33.34 -33.32 20.44
CA VAL A 78 34.51 -34.15 20.11
C VAL A 78 34.40 -35.54 20.71
N GLU A 79 33.96 -35.66 21.97
CA GLU A 79 33.70 -36.94 22.66
C GLU A 79 32.72 -37.84 21.90
N ARG A 80 31.77 -37.24 21.18
CA ARG A 80 30.70 -37.96 20.46
C ARG A 80 30.97 -38.13 18.97
N ASP A 81 32.12 -37.67 18.48
CA ASP A 81 32.48 -37.66 17.05
C ASP A 81 31.39 -37.01 16.17
N TRP A 82 30.76 -35.95 16.69
CA TRP A 82 29.66 -35.24 16.03
C TRP A 82 30.13 -34.15 15.06
N ASP A 83 31.43 -33.80 15.06
CA ASP A 83 31.99 -32.77 14.19
C ASP A 83 31.73 -33.06 12.70
N LYS A 84 31.68 -34.33 12.31
CA LYS A 84 31.38 -34.77 10.93
C LYS A 84 29.96 -34.43 10.46
N PHE A 85 29.01 -34.24 11.38
CA PHE A 85 27.61 -33.91 11.06
C PHE A 85 27.29 -32.42 11.19
N HIS A 86 28.16 -31.66 11.87
CA HIS A 86 28.03 -30.22 12.12
C HIS A 86 28.48 -29.36 10.91
N THR A 87 27.88 -29.59 9.74
CA THR A 87 28.03 -28.69 8.59
C THR A 87 27.22 -27.40 8.83
N PRO A 88 27.59 -26.25 8.21
CA PRO A 88 26.81 -25.01 8.36
C PRO A 88 25.33 -25.15 7.99
N GLU A 89 25.04 -25.97 6.97
CA GLU A 89 23.67 -26.25 6.53
C GLU A 89 22.88 -27.05 7.58
N ASN A 90 23.48 -28.10 8.16
CA ASN A 90 22.81 -28.93 9.16
C ASN A 90 22.57 -28.15 10.45
N LEU A 91 23.55 -27.36 10.89
CA LEU A 91 23.42 -26.51 12.07
C LEU A 91 22.34 -25.43 11.86
N ALA A 92 22.24 -24.84 10.66
CA ALA A 92 21.16 -23.90 10.34
C ALA A 92 19.77 -24.55 10.35
N LYS A 93 19.66 -25.81 9.90
CA LYS A 93 18.41 -26.60 10.01
C LYS A 93 18.06 -26.88 11.46
N SER A 94 19.02 -27.32 12.28
CA SER A 94 18.81 -27.54 13.72
C SER A 94 18.33 -26.26 14.41
N ILE A 95 18.95 -25.10 14.15
CA ILE A 95 18.48 -23.81 14.70
C ILE A 95 17.00 -23.55 14.33
N ALA A 96 16.59 -23.85 13.10
CA ALA A 96 15.22 -23.64 12.66
C ALA A 96 14.22 -24.62 13.30
N ILE A 97 14.66 -25.85 13.60
CA ILE A 97 13.88 -26.88 14.30
C ILE A 97 13.68 -26.45 15.76
N GLU A 98 14.76 -26.17 16.50
CA GLU A 98 14.66 -25.77 17.92
C GLU A 98 13.94 -24.43 18.09
N ALA A 99 14.06 -23.51 17.12
CA ALA A 99 13.26 -22.28 17.13
C ALA A 99 11.76 -22.54 16.91
N GLY A 100 11.41 -23.64 16.24
CA GLY A 100 10.06 -24.16 16.11
C GLY A 100 9.57 -24.76 17.43
N GLU A 101 10.37 -25.60 18.08
CA GLU A 101 10.06 -26.21 19.40
C GLU A 101 9.89 -25.13 20.48
N LEU A 102 10.77 -24.12 20.51
CA LEU A 102 10.62 -22.93 21.36
C LEU A 102 9.30 -22.16 21.09
N LEU A 103 8.84 -22.11 19.83
CA LEU A 103 7.58 -21.46 19.47
C LEU A 103 6.37 -22.29 19.93
N GLU A 104 6.48 -23.63 19.92
CA GLU A 104 5.43 -24.54 20.38
C GLU A 104 5.07 -24.34 21.86
N CYS A 105 6.05 -23.94 22.70
CA CYS A 105 5.81 -23.56 24.09
C CYS A 105 4.73 -22.46 24.24
N PHE A 106 4.50 -21.65 23.20
CA PHE A 106 3.55 -20.53 23.19
C PHE A 106 2.31 -20.77 22.32
N GLN A 107 2.18 -21.94 21.68
CA GLN A 107 1.16 -22.16 20.66
C GLN A 107 -0.25 -22.41 21.24
N TRP A 108 -0.35 -22.97 22.45
CA TRP A 108 -1.60 -23.54 22.98
C TRP A 108 -2.13 -22.90 24.28
N GLY A 109 -1.57 -21.78 24.76
CA GLY A 109 -2.03 -21.13 26.00
C GLY A 109 -1.47 -19.72 26.25
N THR A 110 -2.02 -19.02 27.24
CA THR A 110 -1.60 -17.65 27.63
C THR A 110 -0.39 -17.61 28.58
N GLU A 111 0.01 -18.74 29.16
CA GLU A 111 1.17 -18.85 30.06
C GLU A 111 1.99 -20.12 29.72
N PRO A 112 3.22 -19.99 29.21
CA PRO A 112 4.09 -21.13 28.90
C PRO A 112 4.77 -21.68 30.17
N ASP A 113 5.18 -22.96 30.15
CA ASP A 113 6.09 -23.48 31.17
C ASP A 113 7.48 -22.81 31.00
N LEU A 114 7.93 -22.11 32.04
CA LEU A 114 9.20 -21.39 32.02
C LEU A 114 10.41 -22.31 31.98
N GLN A 115 10.26 -23.58 32.39
CA GLN A 115 11.34 -24.55 32.31
C GLN A 115 11.52 -25.03 30.86
N ASP A 116 10.45 -25.42 30.19
CA ASP A 116 10.48 -25.81 28.78
C ASP A 116 11.02 -24.67 27.90
N VAL A 117 10.54 -23.43 28.13
CA VAL A 117 11.06 -22.26 27.41
C VAL A 117 12.57 -22.05 27.63
N ARG A 118 13.10 -22.37 28.81
CA ARG A 118 14.53 -22.25 29.09
C ARG A 118 15.34 -23.34 28.40
N ASP A 119 14.81 -24.54 28.35
CA ASP A 119 15.47 -25.70 27.75
C ASP A 119 15.53 -25.53 26.23
N GLU A 120 14.40 -25.19 25.58
CA GLU A 120 14.38 -24.91 24.14
C GLU A 120 15.22 -23.68 23.75
N LEU A 121 15.23 -22.65 24.59
CA LEU A 121 16.10 -21.49 24.38
C LEU A 121 17.59 -21.86 24.50
N ALA A 122 17.94 -22.78 25.40
CA ALA A 122 19.32 -23.26 25.54
C ALA A 122 19.77 -24.05 24.30
N ASP A 123 18.88 -24.84 23.69
CA ASP A 123 19.18 -25.60 22.48
C ASP A 123 19.36 -24.69 21.26
N VAL A 124 18.48 -23.69 21.08
CA VAL A 124 18.66 -22.65 20.06
C VAL A 124 20.02 -21.95 20.20
N LEU A 125 20.40 -21.56 21.42
CA LEU A 125 21.66 -20.88 21.69
C LEU A 125 22.87 -21.81 21.42
N THR A 126 22.77 -23.09 21.79
CA THR A 126 23.83 -24.09 21.59
C THR A 126 24.13 -24.29 20.11
N TYR A 127 23.10 -24.49 19.27
CA TYR A 127 23.33 -24.62 17.82
C TYR A 127 23.81 -23.32 17.17
N CYS A 128 23.36 -22.16 17.65
CA CYS A 128 23.91 -20.88 17.20
C CYS A 128 25.41 -20.75 17.48
N LEU A 129 25.88 -21.20 18.67
CA LEU A 129 27.29 -21.20 19.03
C LEU A 129 28.10 -22.19 18.20
N HIS A 130 27.57 -23.39 17.95
CA HIS A 130 28.21 -24.36 17.06
C HIS A 130 28.33 -23.83 15.62
N LEU A 131 27.29 -23.17 15.11
CA LEU A 131 27.31 -22.56 13.79
C LEU A 131 28.34 -21.44 13.71
N ALA A 132 28.34 -20.52 14.69
CA ALA A 132 29.31 -19.42 14.77
C ALA A 132 30.75 -19.94 14.77
N ARG A 133 31.03 -20.98 15.57
CA ARG A 133 32.33 -21.67 15.57
C ARG A 133 32.67 -22.27 14.21
N ARG A 134 31.72 -22.96 13.56
CA ARG A 134 31.95 -23.63 12.27
C ARG A 134 32.26 -22.64 11.14
N ILE A 135 31.66 -21.45 11.17
CA ILE A 135 31.92 -20.39 10.18
C ILE A 135 33.07 -19.44 10.58
N GLY A 136 33.72 -19.69 11.72
CA GLY A 136 34.82 -18.85 12.22
C GLY A 136 34.38 -17.46 12.66
N ALA A 137 33.12 -17.29 13.03
CA ALA A 137 32.58 -16.01 13.49
C ALA A 137 32.53 -15.96 15.02
N ASP A 138 33.06 -14.87 15.58
CA ASP A 138 33.01 -14.58 17.01
C ASP A 138 31.61 -14.05 17.37
N PRO A 139 30.78 -14.79 18.13
CA PRO A 139 29.38 -14.44 18.41
C PRO A 139 29.20 -13.01 18.94
N ASP A 140 30.11 -12.57 19.81
CA ASP A 140 30.05 -11.23 20.39
C ASP A 140 30.27 -10.17 19.31
N LYS A 141 31.29 -10.37 18.45
CA LYS A 141 31.57 -9.44 17.35
C LYS A 141 30.45 -9.38 16.34
N ILE A 142 29.88 -10.51 15.90
CA ILE A 142 28.79 -10.51 14.91
C ILE A 142 27.55 -9.81 15.47
N VAL A 143 27.22 -10.04 16.74
CA VAL A 143 26.09 -9.38 17.41
C VAL A 143 26.36 -7.88 17.55
N LEU A 144 27.55 -7.47 18.03
CA LEU A 144 27.90 -6.06 18.19
C LEU A 144 27.95 -5.30 16.86
N GLU A 145 28.54 -5.88 15.81
CA GLU A 145 28.55 -5.30 14.46
C GLU A 145 27.15 -5.19 13.87
N LYS A 146 26.31 -6.21 14.08
CA LYS A 146 24.91 -6.19 13.65
C LYS A 146 24.11 -5.14 14.42
N LEU A 147 24.32 -5.01 15.72
CA LEU A 147 23.70 -3.99 16.55
C LEU A 147 24.15 -2.59 16.12
N GLU A 148 25.41 -2.38 15.75
CA GLU A 148 25.89 -1.09 15.25
C GLU A 148 25.25 -0.72 13.90
N LYS A 149 25.14 -1.69 12.98
CA LYS A 149 24.35 -1.53 11.73
C LYS A 149 22.87 -1.25 12.04
N THR A 150 22.33 -1.85 13.10
CA THR A 150 20.93 -1.68 13.52
C THR A 150 20.72 -0.33 14.20
N ARG A 151 21.68 0.20 14.98
CA ARG A 151 21.68 1.54 15.58
C ARG A 151 21.74 2.64 14.52
N LYS A 152 22.53 2.44 13.47
CA LYS A 152 22.53 3.34 12.29
C LYS A 152 21.20 3.29 11.55
N LYS A 153 20.57 2.11 11.46
CA LYS A 153 19.26 1.93 10.82
C LYS A 153 18.09 2.42 11.69
N TYR A 154 18.23 2.37 13.02
CA TYR A 154 17.23 2.74 14.02
C TYR A 154 17.93 3.52 15.16
N PRO A 155 18.14 4.84 14.98
CA PRO A 155 18.74 5.69 16.02
C PRO A 155 17.92 5.65 17.32
N VAL A 156 18.58 5.75 18.47
CA VAL A 156 17.94 5.66 19.81
C VAL A 156 16.80 6.68 19.95
N GLU A 157 16.92 7.85 19.32
CA GLU A 157 15.89 8.90 19.30
C GLU A 157 14.63 8.51 18.50
N LYS A 158 14.73 7.54 17.58
CA LYS A 158 13.61 6.99 16.78
C LYS A 158 13.05 5.67 17.35
N ALA A 159 13.71 5.04 18.33
CA ALA A 159 13.40 3.68 18.77
C ALA A 159 13.30 3.47 20.29
N LYS A 160 13.36 4.53 21.11
CA LYS A 160 13.15 4.44 22.56
C LYS A 160 11.65 4.20 22.86
N GLY A 161 11.31 3.02 23.39
CA GLY A 161 9.96 2.72 23.94
C GLY A 161 8.91 2.11 22.99
N SER A 162 9.28 1.63 21.80
CA SER A 162 8.30 1.08 20.85
C SER A 162 8.03 -0.42 21.04
N SER A 163 7.16 -0.75 22.00
CA SER A 163 6.27 -1.90 21.85
C SER A 163 4.89 -1.40 21.41
N LYS A 164 4.73 -1.17 20.11
CA LYS A 164 3.46 -1.13 19.34
C LYS A 164 2.21 -0.65 20.11
N LYS A 165 2.08 0.65 20.37
CA LYS A 165 0.76 1.30 20.36
C LYS A 165 0.68 2.23 19.15
N PRO A 166 -0.37 2.17 18.32
CA PRO A 166 -0.56 3.11 17.23
C PRO A 166 -0.62 4.53 17.80
N ARG A 167 0.10 5.46 17.16
CA ARG A 167 0.00 6.89 17.45
C ARG A 167 -1.30 7.41 16.86
N ASP A 168 -2.35 7.48 17.67
CA ASP A 168 -3.62 8.05 17.21
C ASP A 168 -3.49 9.55 17.03
N ILE A 169 -4.01 10.03 15.91
CA ILE A 169 -3.99 11.44 15.53
C ILE A 169 -5.32 11.85 14.87
N TYR A 170 -5.70 13.11 15.06
CA TYR A 170 -6.84 13.74 14.44
C TYR A 170 -6.44 15.13 13.95
N VAL A 171 -6.89 15.52 12.76
CA VAL A 171 -6.73 16.87 12.22
C VAL A 171 -8.12 17.48 12.04
N GLY A 172 -8.28 18.78 12.27
CA GLY A 172 -9.58 19.43 12.03
C GLY A 172 -9.48 20.93 11.92
N GLU A 173 -10.16 21.50 10.94
CA GLU A 173 -10.45 22.93 10.88
C GLU A 173 -11.29 23.36 12.08
N SER A 174 -11.04 24.58 12.56
CA SER A 174 -11.91 25.22 13.54
C SER A 174 -11.80 26.74 13.50
N LEU A 175 -12.92 27.41 13.77
CA LEU A 175 -12.97 28.83 14.09
C LEU A 175 -12.70 29.12 15.58
N ASN A 176 -12.75 28.09 16.45
CA ASN A 176 -12.58 28.25 17.89
C ASN A 176 -11.96 27.00 18.53
N VAL A 177 -10.67 27.10 18.86
CA VAL A 177 -9.89 26.06 19.56
C VAL A 177 -10.63 25.53 20.78
N ALA A 178 -11.12 26.41 21.66
CA ALA A 178 -11.67 26.03 22.94
C ALA A 178 -12.97 25.21 22.80
N VAL A 179 -13.84 25.60 21.86
CA VAL A 179 -15.07 24.83 21.55
C VAL A 179 -14.69 23.47 20.97
N ARG A 180 -13.76 23.43 20.02
CA ARG A 180 -13.30 22.19 19.39
C ARG A 180 -12.66 21.23 20.39
N LEU A 181 -11.82 21.73 21.29
CA LEU A 181 -11.22 20.93 22.37
C LEU A 181 -12.27 20.34 23.32
N ARG A 182 -13.31 21.09 23.68
CA ARG A 182 -14.42 20.56 24.50
C ARG A 182 -15.18 19.45 23.77
N GLN A 183 -15.47 19.62 22.48
CA GLN A 183 -16.09 18.58 21.65
C GLN A 183 -15.22 17.31 21.59
N HIS A 184 -13.89 17.48 21.47
CA HIS A 184 -12.94 16.38 21.51
C HIS A 184 -13.00 15.60 22.82
N LEU A 185 -13.01 16.31 23.95
CA LEU A 185 -13.09 15.71 25.28
C LEU A 185 -14.45 15.06 25.56
N ASN A 186 -15.52 15.49 24.89
CA ASN A 186 -16.85 14.89 25.03
C ASN A 186 -17.06 13.68 24.11
N THR A 187 -16.20 13.47 23.12
CA THR A 187 -16.30 12.36 22.17
C THR A 187 -15.49 11.16 22.67
N PRO A 188 -16.10 10.01 23.02
CA PRO A 188 -15.36 8.88 23.60
C PRO A 188 -14.18 8.40 22.75
N ALA A 189 -14.34 8.43 21.41
CA ALA A 189 -13.31 8.03 20.47
C ALA A 189 -12.12 9.00 20.35
N LYS A 190 -12.19 10.20 20.94
CA LYS A 190 -11.16 11.25 20.87
C LYS A 190 -10.65 11.70 22.25
N GLN A 191 -11.25 11.21 23.33
CA GLN A 191 -10.92 11.57 24.72
C GLN A 191 -9.47 11.28 25.12
N HIS A 192 -8.84 10.29 24.49
CA HIS A 192 -7.46 9.89 24.75
C HIS A 192 -6.42 10.74 24.01
N LEU A 193 -6.84 11.63 23.10
CA LEU A 193 -5.95 12.61 22.47
C LEU A 193 -5.65 13.72 23.49
N LYS A 194 -4.44 13.73 24.04
CA LYS A 194 -4.05 14.63 25.14
C LYS A 194 -3.15 15.79 24.71
N HIS A 195 -2.61 15.73 23.50
CA HIS A 195 -1.71 16.74 22.97
C HIS A 195 -2.37 17.46 21.80
N PHE A 196 -2.25 18.78 21.76
CA PHE A 196 -2.91 19.61 20.76
C PHE A 196 -1.92 20.62 20.17
N ARG A 197 -1.99 20.81 18.86
CA ARG A 197 -1.22 21.81 18.10
C ARG A 197 -2.20 22.61 17.26
N ALA A 198 -2.09 23.94 17.29
CA ALA A 198 -2.87 24.82 16.44
C ALA A 198 -1.94 25.44 15.40
N ILE A 199 -2.30 25.31 14.12
CA ILE A 199 -1.63 25.96 13.00
C ILE A 199 -2.47 27.16 12.63
N THR A 200 -1.84 28.33 12.63
CA THR A 200 -2.48 29.62 12.42
C THR A 200 -1.67 30.46 11.46
N ASP A 201 -2.34 31.13 10.52
CA ASP A 201 -1.76 32.13 9.63
C ASP A 201 -2.82 33.21 9.40
N GLU A 202 -2.45 34.48 9.37
CA GLU A 202 -3.39 35.60 9.20
C GLU A 202 -4.11 35.56 7.83
N ARG A 203 -3.54 34.87 6.85
CA ARG A 203 -4.11 34.70 5.51
C ARG A 203 -5.08 33.52 5.43
N PHE A 204 -5.16 32.68 6.47
CA PHE A 204 -6.04 31.52 6.46
C PHE A 204 -7.51 31.91 6.57
N ASN A 205 -8.30 31.35 5.66
CA ASN A 205 -9.75 31.34 5.69
C ASN A 205 -10.24 29.88 5.74
N LYS A 206 -11.56 29.66 5.87
CA LYS A 206 -12.17 28.32 5.95
C LYS A 206 -11.67 27.39 4.83
N SER A 207 -11.64 27.87 3.57
CA SER A 207 -11.22 27.05 2.42
C SER A 207 -9.76 26.64 2.50
N VAL A 208 -8.86 27.55 2.89
CA VAL A 208 -7.42 27.24 3.05
C VAL A 208 -7.20 26.24 4.18
N CYS A 209 -7.90 26.39 5.31
CA CYS A 209 -7.78 25.46 6.43
C CYS A 209 -8.31 24.07 6.11
N LEU A 210 -9.42 23.96 5.35
CA LEU A 210 -9.95 22.66 4.89
C LEU A 210 -8.99 21.96 3.91
N ASP A 211 -8.33 22.71 3.04
CA ASP A 211 -7.32 22.18 2.12
C ASP A 211 -6.06 21.74 2.87
N LEU A 212 -5.60 22.55 3.84
CA LEU A 212 -4.48 22.17 4.72
C LEU A 212 -4.82 20.96 5.60
N GLU A 213 -6.04 20.90 6.15
CA GLU A 213 -6.54 19.73 6.87
C GLU A 213 -6.49 18.49 5.98
N SER A 214 -7.06 18.57 4.77
CA SER A 214 -7.06 17.47 3.80
C SER A 214 -5.65 17.05 3.42
N TYR A 215 -4.74 18.01 3.21
CA TYR A 215 -3.32 17.75 2.96
C TYR A 215 -2.67 16.98 4.12
N LEU A 216 -2.79 17.48 5.35
CA LEU A 216 -2.18 16.85 6.52
C LEU A 216 -2.75 15.46 6.82
N ILE A 217 -4.06 15.25 6.66
CA ILE A 217 -4.69 13.93 6.79
C ILE A 217 -4.07 12.93 5.81
N LYS A 218 -3.95 13.32 4.53
CA LYS A 218 -3.33 12.47 3.49
C LYS A 218 -1.89 12.10 3.86
N MET A 219 -1.09 13.09 4.25
CA MET A 219 0.31 12.88 4.62
C MET A 219 0.43 11.99 5.87
N LEU A 220 -0.38 12.23 6.91
CA LEU A 220 -0.33 11.47 8.17
C LEU A 220 -0.76 10.01 7.97
N ALA A 221 -1.75 9.77 7.11
CA ALA A 221 -2.18 8.42 6.76
C ALA A 221 -1.10 7.66 5.98
N GLY A 222 -0.39 8.36 5.08
CA GLY A 222 0.70 7.78 4.30
C GLY A 222 1.99 7.51 5.10
N ASP A 223 2.28 8.32 6.13
CA ASP A 223 3.47 8.16 6.99
C ASP A 223 3.57 6.80 7.69
N GLY A 224 2.44 6.13 7.91
CA GLY A 224 2.39 4.78 8.47
C GLY A 224 2.80 4.65 9.95
N ALA A 225 3.33 5.70 10.58
CA ALA A 225 3.55 5.73 12.03
C ALA A 225 2.29 6.08 12.82
N ASN A 226 1.30 6.71 12.16
CA ASN A 226 0.11 7.26 12.77
C ASN A 226 -1.16 6.51 12.32
N ARG A 227 -2.14 6.43 13.23
CA ARG A 227 -3.50 6.00 12.91
C ARG A 227 -4.40 7.24 12.90
N VAL A 228 -4.85 7.63 11.71
CA VAL A 228 -5.64 8.86 11.51
C VAL A 228 -7.11 8.59 11.81
N LEU A 229 -7.65 9.28 12.82
CA LEU A 229 -9.02 9.10 13.33
C LEU A 229 -10.09 9.88 12.54
N ASN A 230 -9.69 10.63 11.51
CA ASN A 230 -10.60 11.36 10.64
C ASN A 230 -11.59 10.44 9.91
N ARG A 231 -12.74 11.02 9.53
CA ARG A 231 -13.73 10.37 8.65
C ARG A 231 -13.50 10.81 7.21
N ASN A 232 -14.08 10.08 6.25
CA ASN A 232 -13.90 10.37 4.83
C ASN A 232 -14.69 11.59 4.34
N ASN A 233 -15.69 12.03 5.09
CA ASN A 233 -16.62 13.09 4.66
C ASN A 233 -15.95 14.47 4.48
N GLY A 234 -14.84 14.79 5.15
CA GLY A 234 -14.22 16.12 5.08
C GLY A 234 -13.21 16.34 3.94
N ILE A 235 -12.90 15.31 3.15
CA ILE A 235 -11.78 15.39 2.20
C ILE A 235 -12.25 15.98 0.89
N THR A 236 -11.67 17.11 0.52
CA THR A 236 -11.99 17.83 -0.71
C THR A 236 -10.72 18.16 -1.49
N ASP A 237 -10.82 18.20 -2.81
CA ASP A 237 -9.83 18.86 -3.68
C ASP A 237 -10.50 20.06 -4.35
N THR A 238 -10.85 21.05 -3.53
CA THR A 238 -11.57 22.25 -3.98
C THR A 238 -10.59 23.26 -4.57
N LYS A 239 -10.86 23.71 -5.79
CA LYS A 239 -10.18 24.87 -6.37
C LYS A 239 -10.81 26.14 -5.81
N TYR A 240 -10.09 26.86 -4.95
CA TYR A 240 -10.49 28.16 -4.42
C TYR A 240 -9.49 29.24 -4.82
N TYR A 241 -9.88 30.51 -4.63
CA TYR A 241 -9.06 31.65 -5.04
C TYR A 241 -7.64 31.58 -4.43
N GLN A 242 -6.62 31.69 -5.28
CA GLN A 242 -5.19 31.59 -4.92
C GLN A 242 -4.74 30.25 -4.30
N CYS A 243 -5.46 29.15 -4.50
CA CYS A 243 -5.11 27.85 -3.89
C CYS A 243 -3.67 27.39 -4.18
N GLU A 244 -3.14 27.64 -5.38
CA GLU A 244 -1.74 27.30 -5.74
C GLU A 244 -0.73 28.02 -4.83
N MET A 245 -0.91 29.32 -4.62
CA MET A 245 -0.06 30.13 -3.73
C MET A 245 -0.07 29.61 -2.28
N TYR A 246 -1.20 29.10 -1.78
CA TYR A 246 -1.27 28.52 -0.43
C TYR A 246 -0.63 27.14 -0.36
N ARG A 247 -0.85 26.30 -1.38
CA ARG A 247 -0.28 24.96 -1.46
C ARG A 247 1.24 24.97 -1.53
N ASP A 248 1.85 26.00 -2.10
CA ASP A 248 3.31 26.21 -2.07
C ASP A 248 3.88 26.32 -0.64
N GLY A 249 3.06 26.77 0.32
CA GLY A 249 3.44 26.85 1.73
C GLY A 249 3.28 25.55 2.53
N PHE A 250 2.51 24.58 2.02
CA PHE A 250 2.21 23.34 2.75
C PHE A 250 3.45 22.46 3.01
N PRO A 251 4.40 22.30 2.07
CA PRO A 251 5.66 21.58 2.34
C PRO A 251 6.46 22.18 3.48
N TYR A 252 6.47 23.51 3.63
CA TYR A 252 7.15 24.15 4.76
C TYR A 252 6.49 23.80 6.10
N ILE A 253 5.16 23.84 6.17
CA ILE A 253 4.40 23.42 7.36
C ILE A 253 4.68 21.94 7.67
N PHE A 254 4.69 21.08 6.65
CA PHE A 254 5.01 19.66 6.79
C PHE A 254 6.40 19.45 7.40
N GLU A 255 7.43 20.13 6.88
CA GLU A 255 8.80 19.98 7.37
C GLU A 255 8.96 20.46 8.82
N GLN A 256 8.28 21.53 9.22
CA GLN A 256 8.23 21.95 10.62
C GLN A 256 7.58 20.87 11.51
N LEU A 257 6.45 20.30 11.07
CA LEU A 257 5.78 19.21 11.81
C LEU A 257 6.63 17.92 11.84
N ARG A 258 7.41 17.65 10.80
CA ARG A 258 8.36 16.53 10.74
C ARG A 258 9.53 16.74 11.68
N ALA A 259 10.11 17.94 11.72
CA ALA A 259 11.16 18.31 12.68
C ALA A 259 10.66 18.18 14.13
N ASP A 260 9.39 18.52 14.35
CA ASP A 260 8.69 18.34 15.61
C ASP A 260 8.32 16.88 15.91
N GLY A 261 8.68 15.91 15.06
CA GLY A 261 8.47 14.47 15.31
C GLY A 261 7.05 13.95 15.07
N LEU A 262 6.20 14.74 14.39
CA LEU A 262 4.84 14.31 14.00
C LEU A 262 4.86 13.33 12.82
N PHE A 263 5.80 13.53 11.90
CA PHE A 263 6.08 12.67 10.75
C PHE A 263 7.42 11.95 10.92
N THR A 264 7.52 10.75 10.36
CA THR A 264 8.75 9.94 10.40
C THR A 264 9.46 9.86 9.06
N GLN A 265 8.71 10.10 7.99
CA GLN A 265 9.15 10.06 6.60
C GLN A 265 9.10 11.46 5.97
N THR A 266 9.87 11.66 4.91
CA THR A 266 9.85 12.85 4.04
C THR A 266 8.63 12.81 3.11
N ILE A 267 8.29 13.95 2.49
CA ILE A 267 7.17 14.02 1.54
C ILE A 267 7.31 12.95 0.43
N PRO A 268 8.46 12.83 -0.28
CA PRO A 268 8.58 11.84 -1.35
C PRO A 268 8.46 10.39 -0.87
N GLU A 269 9.00 10.07 0.32
CA GLU A 269 8.85 8.73 0.91
C GLU A 269 7.39 8.39 1.20
N ILE A 270 6.63 9.36 1.73
CA ILE A 270 5.20 9.21 2.00
C ILE A 270 4.43 9.04 0.69
N GLU A 271 4.60 9.95 -0.27
CA GLU A 271 3.85 9.95 -1.53
C GLU A 271 4.10 8.68 -2.37
N ASN A 272 5.32 8.16 -2.29
CA ASN A 272 5.72 6.93 -2.95
C ASN A 272 5.14 5.66 -2.29
N SER A 273 4.68 5.74 -1.04
CA SER A 273 4.19 4.60 -0.28
C SER A 273 2.80 4.12 -0.73
N ASP A 274 2.56 2.81 -0.64
CA ASP A 274 1.23 2.23 -0.86
C ASP A 274 0.17 2.77 0.10
N LEU A 275 0.57 3.08 1.33
CA LEU A 275 -0.32 3.65 2.35
C LEU A 275 -0.88 4.99 1.91
N PHE A 276 -0.07 5.82 1.26
CA PHE A 276 -0.51 7.07 0.68
C PHE A 276 -1.29 6.83 -0.62
N LYS A 277 -0.75 6.03 -1.54
CA LYS A 277 -1.33 5.81 -2.87
C LYS A 277 -2.73 5.21 -2.83
N LEU A 278 -2.98 4.30 -1.89
CA LEU A 278 -4.24 3.59 -1.70
C LEU A 278 -5.04 4.11 -0.50
N SER A 279 -4.64 5.25 0.08
CA SER A 279 -5.28 5.81 1.26
C SER A 279 -6.79 6.04 1.03
N PRO A 280 -7.68 5.63 1.95
CA PRO A 280 -9.09 6.00 1.91
C PRO A 280 -9.29 7.51 2.06
N PHE A 281 -8.25 8.24 2.49
CA PHE A 281 -8.29 9.67 2.71
C PHE A 281 -7.85 10.50 1.49
N LYS A 282 -7.70 9.87 0.32
CA LYS A 282 -7.51 10.61 -0.92
C LYS A 282 -8.80 11.31 -1.34
N ALA A 283 -8.66 12.53 -1.84
CA ALA A 283 -9.76 13.21 -2.51
C ALA A 283 -10.16 12.41 -3.75
N LEU A 284 -11.46 12.18 -3.91
CA LEU A 284 -12.01 11.59 -5.12
C LEU A 284 -12.06 12.63 -6.23
N THR A 285 -11.87 12.19 -7.47
CA THR A 285 -12.20 13.00 -8.64
C THR A 285 -13.71 13.25 -8.71
N GLU A 286 -14.17 14.22 -9.50
CA GLU A 286 -15.60 14.55 -9.57
C GLU A 286 -16.44 13.36 -10.09
N ASP A 287 -15.96 12.62 -11.10
CA ASP A 287 -16.62 11.44 -11.62
C ASP A 287 -16.63 10.26 -10.64
N GLN A 288 -15.56 10.08 -9.85
CA GLN A 288 -15.54 9.12 -8.75
C GLN A 288 -16.53 9.50 -7.65
N ALA A 289 -16.55 10.77 -7.23
CA ALA A 289 -17.43 11.27 -6.18
C ALA A 289 -18.91 11.16 -6.58
N ASN A 290 -19.24 11.50 -7.84
CA ASN A 290 -20.58 11.29 -8.41
C ASN A 290 -20.96 9.80 -8.42
N SER A 291 -20.05 8.92 -8.83
CA SER A 291 -20.31 7.48 -8.86
C SER A 291 -20.53 6.92 -7.45
N VAL A 292 -19.68 7.28 -6.48
CA VAL A 292 -19.81 6.84 -5.08
C VAL A 292 -21.14 7.31 -4.48
N ASP A 293 -21.54 8.55 -4.75
CA ASP A 293 -22.80 9.11 -4.26
C ASP A 293 -24.03 8.30 -4.72
N GLU A 294 -24.14 8.08 -6.04
CA GLU A 294 -25.24 7.29 -6.63
C GLU A 294 -25.21 5.81 -6.21
N ILE A 295 -24.02 5.23 -6.07
CA ILE A 295 -23.85 3.86 -5.57
C ILE A 295 -24.35 3.72 -4.14
N VAL A 296 -24.00 4.66 -3.25
CA VAL A 296 -24.44 4.64 -1.85
C VAL A 296 -25.96 4.84 -1.77
N LYS A 297 -26.52 5.77 -2.54
CA LYS A 297 -27.98 5.98 -2.65
C LYS A 297 -28.71 4.70 -3.04
N GLY A 298 -28.28 4.11 -4.16
CA GLY A 298 -28.90 2.88 -4.68
C GLY A 298 -28.75 1.71 -3.72
N LEU A 299 -27.57 1.51 -3.13
CA LEU A 299 -27.32 0.42 -2.19
C LEU A 299 -28.16 0.54 -0.92
N LEU A 300 -28.29 1.75 -0.35
CA LEU A 300 -29.11 1.97 0.84
C LEU A 300 -30.59 1.67 0.57
N ALA A 301 -31.10 2.04 -0.62
CA ALA A 301 -32.45 1.69 -1.04
C ALA A 301 -32.63 0.17 -1.19
N ASP A 302 -31.67 -0.53 -1.80
CA ASP A 302 -31.72 -1.98 -1.96
C ASP A 302 -31.71 -2.69 -0.59
N LEU A 303 -30.85 -2.24 0.32
CA LEU A 303 -30.76 -2.76 1.70
C LEU A 303 -32.08 -2.55 2.47
N GLN A 304 -32.71 -1.40 2.29
CA GLN A 304 -34.00 -1.08 2.90
C GLN A 304 -35.12 -2.00 2.37
N ASN A 305 -35.10 -2.30 1.08
CA ASN A 305 -36.11 -3.14 0.43
C ASN A 305 -35.81 -4.66 0.54
N GLY A 306 -34.63 -5.03 1.03
CA GLY A 306 -34.17 -6.42 1.08
C GLY A 306 -33.89 -7.02 -0.30
N GLU A 307 -33.61 -6.17 -1.29
CA GLU A 307 -33.33 -6.57 -2.67
C GLU A 307 -31.89 -7.06 -2.82
N LYS A 308 -31.61 -7.78 -3.90
CA LYS A 308 -30.24 -8.08 -4.33
C LYS A 308 -29.86 -7.09 -5.42
N SER A 309 -28.61 -6.67 -5.47
CA SER A 309 -28.16 -5.77 -6.52
C SER A 309 -26.75 -6.05 -6.98
N MET A 310 -26.53 -5.78 -8.27
CA MET A 310 -25.25 -5.92 -8.93
C MET A 310 -24.89 -4.60 -9.59
N ILE A 311 -23.78 -4.04 -9.13
CA ILE A 311 -23.25 -2.74 -9.53
C ILE A 311 -21.92 -2.97 -10.24
N VAL A 312 -21.68 -2.19 -11.28
CA VAL A 312 -20.41 -2.21 -12.03
C VAL A 312 -19.79 -0.83 -12.02
N ILE A 313 -18.54 -0.75 -11.59
CA ILE A 313 -17.67 0.41 -11.77
C ILE A 313 -16.64 0.04 -12.86
N GLN A 314 -16.75 0.66 -14.02
CA GLN A 314 -15.83 0.45 -15.14
C GLN A 314 -14.89 1.65 -15.27
N GLY A 315 -13.60 1.41 -15.51
CA GLY A 315 -12.64 2.48 -15.76
C GLY A 315 -11.36 1.95 -16.39
N ASP A 316 -10.69 2.80 -17.16
CA ASP A 316 -9.38 2.52 -17.76
C ASP A 316 -8.28 2.38 -16.67
N PRO A 317 -7.08 1.85 -16.99
CA PRO A 317 -5.98 1.79 -16.06
C PRO A 317 -5.66 3.18 -15.49
N GLY A 318 -5.46 3.30 -14.17
CA GLY A 318 -5.10 4.57 -13.53
C GLY A 318 -6.27 5.54 -13.27
N THR A 319 -7.52 5.13 -13.56
CA THR A 319 -8.74 5.87 -13.16
C THR A 319 -9.10 5.75 -11.67
N GLY A 320 -8.28 5.07 -10.87
CA GLY A 320 -8.44 4.98 -9.41
C GLY A 320 -9.54 4.07 -8.91
N LYS A 321 -9.93 3.04 -9.66
CA LYS A 321 -10.93 2.02 -9.27
C LYS A 321 -10.70 1.50 -7.84
N THR A 322 -9.49 1.00 -7.54
CA THR A 322 -9.13 0.51 -6.21
C THR A 322 -9.30 1.57 -5.12
N VAL A 323 -8.87 2.82 -5.38
CA VAL A 323 -9.04 3.93 -4.42
C VAL A 323 -10.52 4.21 -4.17
N ALA A 324 -11.35 4.22 -5.22
CA ALA A 324 -12.80 4.38 -5.09
C ALA A 324 -13.43 3.23 -4.28
N ALA A 325 -12.99 1.98 -4.47
CA ALA A 325 -13.46 0.84 -3.68
C ALA A 325 -13.11 0.99 -2.18
N ILE A 326 -11.85 1.33 -1.88
CA ILE A 326 -11.37 1.51 -0.50
C ILE A 326 -12.10 2.69 0.16
N TYR A 327 -12.28 3.80 -0.56
CA TYR A 327 -13.03 4.96 -0.10
C TYR A 327 -14.49 4.59 0.20
N LEU A 328 -15.16 3.88 -0.71
CA LEU A 328 -16.54 3.44 -0.54
C LEU A 328 -16.69 2.54 0.69
N MET A 329 -15.79 1.58 0.88
CA MET A 329 -15.81 0.74 2.08
C MET A 329 -15.68 1.55 3.35
N LYS A 330 -14.72 2.48 3.39
CA LYS A 330 -14.53 3.36 4.55
C LYS A 330 -15.76 4.21 4.82
N LEU A 331 -16.36 4.79 3.77
CA LEU A 331 -17.59 5.59 3.87
C LEU A 331 -18.75 4.76 4.44
N LEU A 332 -19.01 3.56 3.92
CA LEU A 332 -20.07 2.67 4.43
C LEU A 332 -19.84 2.29 5.90
N ARG A 333 -18.59 2.03 6.29
CA ARG A 333 -18.24 1.76 7.69
C ARG A 333 -18.39 2.98 8.59
N ASP A 334 -18.07 4.18 8.10
CA ASP A 334 -18.29 5.43 8.83
C ASP A 334 -19.78 5.69 9.06
N ILE A 335 -20.63 5.48 8.05
CA ILE A 335 -22.09 5.58 8.17
C ILE A 335 -22.64 4.54 9.16
N GLY A 336 -22.15 3.30 9.12
CA GLY A 336 -22.59 2.24 10.05
C GLY A 336 -22.13 2.43 11.50
N SER A 337 -21.09 3.23 11.75
CA SER A 337 -20.43 3.32 13.06
C SER A 337 -20.50 4.70 13.73
N PHE A 338 -20.98 5.75 13.06
CA PHE A 338 -20.98 7.10 13.65
C PHE A 338 -21.79 7.17 14.96
N THR A 339 -21.27 7.91 15.93
CA THR A 339 -21.90 8.08 17.25
C THR A 339 -22.52 9.46 17.46
N SER A 340 -22.02 10.48 16.77
CA SER A 340 -22.50 11.87 16.82
C SER A 340 -22.47 12.51 15.44
N LEU A 341 -23.45 13.37 15.19
CA LEU A 341 -23.55 14.22 14.00
C LEU A 341 -22.74 15.52 14.15
N GLU A 342 -22.34 15.91 15.37
CA GLU A 342 -21.59 17.16 15.64
C GLU A 342 -20.18 17.18 15.04
N ASP A 343 -19.65 16.01 14.69
CA ASP A 343 -18.36 15.83 14.02
C ASP A 343 -18.45 15.93 12.49
N LEU A 344 -19.66 16.07 11.92
CA LEU A 344 -19.87 16.13 10.49
C LEU A 344 -19.77 17.57 10.01
N ASP A 345 -18.98 17.79 8.96
CA ASP A 345 -19.11 19.02 8.18
C ASP A 345 -20.42 18.93 7.39
N SER A 346 -21.38 19.82 7.67
CA SER A 346 -22.65 19.88 6.95
C SER A 346 -22.47 20.21 5.47
N ASP A 347 -21.37 20.87 5.12
CA ASP A 347 -21.05 21.25 3.75
C ASP A 347 -20.39 20.10 2.96
N SER A 348 -20.11 18.96 3.62
CA SER A 348 -19.58 17.78 2.97
C SER A 348 -20.58 17.16 2.00
N ARG A 349 -20.08 16.76 0.83
CA ARG A 349 -20.82 16.04 -0.21
C ARG A 349 -21.58 14.81 0.30
N PHE A 350 -21.01 14.07 1.25
CA PHE A 350 -21.57 12.80 1.72
C PHE A 350 -22.29 12.91 3.07
N SER A 351 -22.46 14.14 3.59
CA SER A 351 -23.08 14.38 4.90
C SER A 351 -24.51 13.85 4.99
N GLU A 352 -25.26 13.90 3.87
CA GLU A 352 -26.66 13.45 3.80
C GLU A 352 -26.85 11.96 4.12
N PHE A 353 -25.81 11.14 3.95
CA PHE A 353 -25.89 9.70 4.25
C PHE A 353 -25.81 9.39 5.73
N PHE A 354 -25.36 10.33 6.57
CA PHE A 354 -25.18 10.10 8.01
C PHE A 354 -26.49 10.32 8.77
N THR A 355 -27.43 9.39 8.61
CA THR A 355 -28.70 9.36 9.34
C THR A 355 -28.76 8.17 10.29
N LEU A 356 -29.55 8.26 11.37
CA LEU A 356 -29.75 7.13 12.28
C LEU A 356 -30.37 5.92 11.57
N HIS A 357 -31.18 6.17 10.53
CA HIS A 357 -31.76 5.14 9.68
C HIS A 357 -30.68 4.38 8.89
N ASN A 358 -29.86 5.09 8.12
CA ASN A 358 -28.79 4.48 7.31
C ASN A 358 -27.74 3.78 8.18
N ARG A 359 -27.48 4.33 9.38
CA ARG A 359 -26.64 3.66 10.39
C ARG A 359 -27.20 2.29 10.76
N ALA A 360 -28.50 2.19 11.02
CA ALA A 360 -29.13 0.93 11.41
C ALA A 360 -29.01 -0.12 10.29
N LEU A 361 -29.16 0.29 9.03
CA LEU A 361 -28.97 -0.58 7.86
C LEU A 361 -27.53 -1.13 7.79
N LEU A 362 -26.52 -0.27 8.02
CA LEU A 362 -25.11 -0.63 7.78
C LEU A 362 -24.35 -1.16 9.00
N ARG A 363 -24.84 -0.95 10.23
CA ARG A 363 -24.11 -1.27 11.48
C ARG A 363 -23.64 -2.72 11.53
N ASN A 364 -24.48 -3.66 11.10
CA ASN A 364 -24.23 -5.10 11.15
C ASN A 364 -23.95 -5.70 9.77
N CYS A 365 -23.81 -4.89 8.71
CA CYS A 365 -23.51 -5.40 7.39
C CYS A 365 -22.13 -6.05 7.36
N ARG A 366 -22.09 -7.31 6.90
CA ARG A 366 -20.85 -8.03 6.61
C ARG A 366 -20.36 -7.65 5.21
N ILE A 367 -19.32 -6.83 5.17
CA ILE A 367 -18.75 -6.27 3.93
C ILE A 367 -17.35 -6.85 3.72
N GLY A 368 -17.05 -7.30 2.50
CA GLY A 368 -15.71 -7.75 2.10
C GLY A 368 -15.23 -7.12 0.80
N LEU A 369 -13.92 -7.08 0.61
CA LEU A 369 -13.25 -6.66 -0.63
C LEU A 369 -12.38 -7.81 -1.14
N VAL A 370 -12.78 -8.36 -2.27
CA VAL A 370 -12.05 -9.42 -2.96
C VAL A 370 -10.99 -8.80 -3.86
N VAL A 371 -9.73 -9.16 -3.64
CA VAL A 371 -8.59 -8.68 -4.45
C VAL A 371 -7.83 -9.90 -4.99
N PRO A 372 -8.03 -10.30 -6.26
CA PRO A 372 -7.37 -11.47 -6.85
C PRO A 372 -5.84 -11.34 -6.90
N GLN A 373 -5.33 -10.14 -7.15
CA GLN A 373 -3.89 -9.89 -7.28
C GLN A 373 -3.18 -9.86 -5.93
N GLN A 374 -2.26 -10.79 -5.71
CA GLN A 374 -1.58 -10.97 -4.42
C GLN A 374 -0.79 -9.74 -3.94
N SER A 375 -0.04 -9.07 -4.82
CA SER A 375 0.76 -7.90 -4.44
C SER A 375 -0.12 -6.74 -3.98
N LEU A 376 -1.13 -6.39 -4.80
CA LEU A 376 -2.09 -5.35 -4.48
C LEU A 376 -2.85 -5.68 -3.18
N ARG A 377 -3.27 -6.94 -3.02
CA ARG A 377 -3.96 -7.39 -1.81
C ARG A 377 -3.17 -7.15 -0.54
N ALA A 378 -1.87 -7.47 -0.52
CA ALA A 378 -1.01 -7.23 0.64
C ALA A 378 -0.91 -5.73 0.98
N SER A 379 -0.84 -4.87 -0.03
CA SER A 379 -0.84 -3.41 0.15
C SER A 379 -2.18 -2.92 0.72
N VAL A 380 -3.31 -3.41 0.21
CA VAL A 380 -4.65 -3.06 0.71
C VAL A 380 -4.87 -3.57 2.14
N GLU A 381 -4.42 -4.78 2.49
CA GLU A 381 -4.46 -5.30 3.87
C GLU A 381 -3.73 -4.38 4.85
N LYS A 382 -2.58 -3.84 4.44
CA LYS A 382 -1.79 -2.88 5.24
C LYS A 382 -2.54 -1.55 5.43
N VAL A 383 -3.21 -1.05 4.39
CA VAL A 383 -4.06 0.15 4.47
C VAL A 383 -5.21 -0.09 5.46
N PHE A 384 -5.91 -1.22 5.35
CA PHE A 384 -7.06 -1.55 6.20
C PHE A 384 -6.65 -1.66 7.67
N LYS A 385 -5.50 -2.28 7.94
CA LYS A 385 -4.95 -2.40 9.29
C LYS A 385 -4.70 -1.03 9.96
N ASN A 386 -4.31 -0.02 9.19
CA ASN A 386 -4.00 1.32 9.68
C ASN A 386 -5.18 2.31 9.60
N THR A 387 -6.33 1.87 9.07
CA THR A 387 -7.51 2.71 8.88
C THR A 387 -8.58 2.37 9.93
N PRO A 388 -8.98 3.30 10.80
CA PRO A 388 -10.05 3.06 11.77
C PRO A 388 -11.35 2.60 11.11
N GLY A 389 -12.00 1.58 11.69
CA GLY A 389 -13.26 1.02 11.19
C GLY A 389 -13.11 -0.02 10.08
N LEU A 390 -11.91 -0.19 9.52
CA LEU A 390 -11.55 -1.28 8.61
C LEU A 390 -10.68 -2.32 9.33
N HIS A 391 -10.65 -3.54 8.80
CA HIS A 391 -9.83 -4.63 9.33
C HIS A 391 -9.24 -5.46 8.20
N SER A 392 -8.01 -5.96 8.34
CA SER A 392 -7.33 -6.70 7.26
C SER A 392 -8.11 -7.96 6.83
N SER A 393 -8.87 -8.59 7.73
CA SER A 393 -9.73 -9.75 7.38
C SER A 393 -10.92 -9.41 6.47
N MET A 394 -11.20 -8.13 6.22
CA MET A 394 -12.19 -7.73 5.23
C MET A 394 -11.64 -7.85 3.80
N VAL A 395 -10.31 -7.91 3.64
CA VAL A 395 -9.66 -8.10 2.36
C VAL A 395 -9.49 -9.59 2.12
N LEU A 396 -10.03 -10.08 1.00
CA LEU A 396 -10.20 -11.50 0.73
C LEU A 396 -9.55 -11.88 -0.60
N THR A 397 -9.06 -13.11 -0.66
CA THR A 397 -8.87 -13.82 -1.93
C THR A 397 -10.21 -14.31 -2.48
N PRO A 398 -10.30 -14.59 -3.79
CA PRO A 398 -11.50 -15.22 -4.37
C PRO A 398 -11.84 -16.57 -3.70
N PHE A 399 -10.82 -17.32 -3.28
CA PHE A 399 -11.00 -18.59 -2.58
C PHE A 399 -11.58 -18.40 -1.17
N GLU A 400 -11.07 -17.45 -0.39
CA GLU A 400 -11.61 -17.16 0.95
C GLU A 400 -13.06 -16.68 0.88
N ALA A 401 -13.42 -15.89 -0.15
CA ALA A 401 -14.80 -15.50 -0.39
C ALA A 401 -15.70 -16.71 -0.72
N GLY A 402 -15.24 -17.63 -1.58
CA GLY A 402 -15.97 -18.85 -1.93
C GLY A 402 -16.10 -19.87 -0.78
N GLU A 403 -15.09 -19.91 0.11
CA GLU A 403 -15.04 -20.83 1.26
C GLU A 403 -15.82 -20.31 2.48
N ALA A 404 -16.10 -19.01 2.54
CA ALA A 404 -16.81 -18.39 3.65
C ALA A 404 -18.10 -19.15 4.00
N GLU A 405 -18.26 -19.50 5.28
CA GLU A 405 -19.43 -20.25 5.73
C GLU A 405 -20.70 -19.39 5.66
N GLU A 406 -20.64 -18.18 6.21
CA GLU A 406 -21.73 -17.22 6.15
C GLU A 406 -21.74 -16.47 4.81
N GLN A 407 -22.91 -16.00 4.42
CA GLN A 407 -23.07 -15.09 3.28
C GLN A 407 -22.59 -13.67 3.65
N PHE A 408 -22.10 -12.91 2.68
CA PHE A 408 -21.82 -11.49 2.82
C PHE A 408 -23.05 -10.67 2.48
N ASP A 409 -23.27 -9.54 3.16
CA ASP A 409 -24.28 -8.59 2.71
C ASP A 409 -23.79 -7.86 1.47
N LEU A 410 -22.51 -7.48 1.43
CA LEU A 410 -21.89 -6.80 0.30
C LEU A 410 -20.48 -7.34 0.02
N LEU A 411 -20.21 -7.70 -1.23
CA LEU A 411 -18.86 -7.94 -1.73
C LEU A 411 -18.48 -6.92 -2.80
N LEU A 412 -17.39 -6.21 -2.57
CA LEU A 412 -16.69 -5.46 -3.60
C LEU A 412 -15.64 -6.39 -4.21
N VAL A 413 -15.48 -6.38 -5.52
CA VAL A 413 -14.45 -7.18 -6.21
C VAL A 413 -13.60 -6.25 -7.04
N ASP A 414 -12.36 -6.04 -6.60
CA ASP A 414 -11.39 -5.29 -7.38
C ASP A 414 -10.80 -6.17 -8.47
N GLU A 415 -10.39 -5.55 -9.59
CA GLU A 415 -9.82 -6.24 -10.74
C GLU A 415 -10.66 -7.48 -11.16
N THR A 416 -11.99 -7.31 -11.25
CA THR A 416 -12.95 -8.43 -11.42
C THR A 416 -12.63 -9.30 -12.65
N HIS A 417 -12.04 -8.73 -13.69
CA HIS A 417 -11.58 -9.47 -14.87
C HIS A 417 -10.51 -10.54 -14.55
N ARG A 418 -9.81 -10.43 -13.42
CA ARG A 418 -8.81 -11.39 -12.92
C ARG A 418 -9.39 -12.55 -12.11
N LEU A 419 -10.70 -12.57 -11.88
CA LEU A 419 -11.37 -13.76 -11.35
C LEU A 419 -11.16 -14.94 -12.30
N ASN A 420 -11.04 -16.15 -11.74
CA ASN A 420 -10.71 -17.31 -12.55
C ASN A 420 -11.93 -18.13 -12.97
N GLN A 421 -11.86 -18.66 -14.19
CA GLN A 421 -12.70 -19.77 -14.62
C GLN A 421 -12.18 -21.11 -14.09
N ARG A 422 -13.02 -22.15 -14.09
CA ARG A 422 -12.62 -23.52 -13.74
C ARG A 422 -11.68 -24.08 -14.82
N ALA A 423 -10.39 -23.87 -14.61
CA ALA A 423 -9.30 -24.43 -15.41
C ALA A 423 -8.15 -24.89 -14.49
N ASN A 424 -7.05 -25.38 -15.09
CA ASN A 424 -5.84 -25.69 -14.33
C ASN A 424 -5.33 -24.45 -13.59
N GLN A 425 -5.50 -24.46 -12.26
CA GLN A 425 -5.03 -23.40 -11.37
C GLN A 425 -3.50 -23.45 -11.20
N PRO A 426 -2.86 -22.34 -10.78
CA PRO A 426 -1.40 -22.25 -10.62
C PRO A 426 -0.78 -23.30 -9.70
N SER A 427 -1.57 -23.86 -8.78
CA SER A 427 -1.15 -24.93 -7.86
C SER A 427 -2.15 -26.07 -7.81
N ALA A 428 -1.67 -27.29 -7.54
CA ALA A 428 -2.53 -28.46 -7.34
C ALA A 428 -3.53 -28.23 -6.19
N ASN A 429 -3.10 -27.59 -5.10
CA ASN A 429 -3.96 -27.25 -3.97
C ASN A 429 -5.14 -26.34 -4.40
N GLN A 430 -4.89 -25.31 -5.20
CA GLN A 430 -5.96 -24.44 -5.71
C GLN A 430 -6.94 -25.18 -6.63
N ASN A 431 -6.46 -26.15 -7.43
CA ASN A 431 -7.36 -26.98 -8.23
C ASN A 431 -8.31 -27.81 -7.35
N THR A 432 -7.81 -28.39 -6.26
CA THR A 432 -8.61 -29.14 -5.29
C THR A 432 -9.61 -28.23 -4.57
N ARG A 433 -9.16 -27.07 -4.08
CA ARG A 433 -10.01 -26.08 -3.40
C ARG A 433 -11.15 -25.60 -4.30
N PHE A 434 -10.85 -25.28 -5.56
CA PHE A 434 -11.85 -24.83 -6.52
C PHE A 434 -12.90 -25.93 -6.75
N ALA A 435 -12.48 -27.19 -6.90
CA ALA A 435 -13.42 -28.33 -7.01
C ALA A 435 -14.32 -28.46 -5.77
N ALA A 436 -13.73 -28.32 -4.58
CA ALA A 436 -14.44 -28.44 -3.31
C ALA A 436 -15.48 -27.32 -3.14
N ILE A 437 -15.12 -26.07 -3.48
CA ILE A 437 -16.04 -24.93 -3.45
C ILE A 437 -17.17 -25.14 -4.45
N ASN A 438 -16.88 -25.54 -5.70
CA ASN A 438 -17.90 -25.83 -6.69
C ASN A 438 -18.91 -26.88 -6.19
N ARG A 439 -18.41 -28.01 -5.66
CA ARG A 439 -19.29 -29.05 -5.10
C ARG A 439 -20.12 -28.54 -3.92
N LYS A 440 -19.53 -27.72 -3.05
CA LYS A 440 -20.23 -27.15 -1.89
C LYS A 440 -21.33 -26.18 -2.30
N LEU A 441 -21.11 -25.35 -3.32
CA LEU A 441 -22.05 -24.30 -3.73
C LEU A 441 -23.07 -24.76 -4.78
N PHE A 442 -22.69 -25.67 -5.67
CA PHE A 442 -23.49 -26.04 -6.84
C PHE A 442 -23.78 -27.55 -6.95
N GLY A 443 -23.29 -28.36 -6.01
CA GLY A 443 -23.56 -29.81 -5.94
C GLY A 443 -22.55 -30.68 -6.70
N ASP A 444 -21.85 -30.14 -7.71
CA ASP A 444 -20.85 -30.84 -8.50
C ASP A 444 -19.64 -29.94 -8.86
N ASP A 445 -18.59 -30.52 -9.46
CA ASP A 445 -17.45 -29.74 -9.96
C ASP A 445 -17.66 -29.32 -11.43
N ASN A 446 -18.65 -28.45 -11.66
CA ASN A 446 -19.01 -28.01 -13.00
C ASN A 446 -17.98 -27.03 -13.57
N PHE A 447 -17.44 -27.36 -14.75
CA PHE A 447 -16.43 -26.57 -15.46
C PHE A 447 -16.94 -25.24 -16.03
N THR A 448 -18.25 -25.04 -16.09
CA THR A 448 -18.85 -23.75 -16.47
C THR A 448 -18.87 -22.74 -15.32
N LYS A 449 -18.69 -23.20 -14.07
CA LYS A 449 -18.70 -22.33 -12.89
C LYS A 449 -17.37 -21.62 -12.72
N THR A 450 -17.46 -20.35 -12.41
CA THR A 450 -16.33 -19.43 -12.25
C THR A 450 -16.28 -18.87 -10.85
N GLN A 451 -15.19 -18.19 -10.50
CA GLN A 451 -15.12 -17.45 -9.25
C GLN A 451 -16.15 -16.31 -9.19
N LEU A 452 -16.60 -15.77 -10.33
CA LEU A 452 -17.71 -14.80 -10.36
C LEU A 452 -19.01 -15.41 -9.82
N ASP A 453 -19.29 -16.67 -10.18
CA ASP A 453 -20.45 -17.39 -9.66
C ASP A 453 -20.35 -17.60 -8.15
N TRP A 454 -19.14 -17.84 -7.61
CA TRP A 454 -18.93 -17.92 -6.17
C TRP A 454 -19.29 -16.61 -5.48
N ILE A 455 -18.83 -15.48 -6.02
CA ILE A 455 -19.13 -14.17 -5.45
C ILE A 455 -20.64 -13.92 -5.46
N ARG A 456 -21.32 -14.21 -6.57
CA ARG A 456 -22.79 -14.05 -6.70
C ARG A 456 -23.55 -14.92 -5.71
N GLU A 457 -23.11 -16.16 -5.48
CA GLU A 457 -23.74 -17.06 -4.50
C GLU A 457 -23.47 -16.61 -3.05
N LYS A 458 -22.26 -16.13 -2.78
CA LYS A 458 -21.79 -15.75 -1.44
C LYS A 458 -22.14 -14.33 -1.03
N SER A 459 -22.91 -13.59 -1.81
CA SER A 459 -23.30 -12.22 -1.42
C SER A 459 -24.71 -11.84 -1.86
N LYS A 460 -25.30 -10.88 -1.14
CA LYS A 460 -26.59 -10.26 -1.54
C LYS A 460 -26.38 -9.11 -2.52
N HIS A 461 -25.43 -8.24 -2.21
CA HIS A 461 -25.03 -7.12 -3.07
C HIS A 461 -23.60 -7.33 -3.59
N GLN A 462 -23.37 -6.95 -4.85
CA GLN A 462 -22.06 -7.00 -5.49
C GLN A 462 -21.69 -5.66 -6.11
N ILE A 463 -20.44 -5.26 -5.96
CA ILE A 463 -19.85 -4.15 -6.73
C ILE A 463 -18.60 -4.67 -7.44
N PHE A 464 -18.69 -4.79 -8.77
CA PHE A 464 -17.60 -5.27 -9.61
C PHE A 464 -16.81 -4.09 -10.18
N LEU A 465 -15.52 -4.03 -9.89
CA LEU A 465 -14.61 -3.06 -10.49
C LEU A 465 -13.89 -3.70 -11.69
N LEU A 466 -14.13 -3.15 -12.88
CA LEU A 466 -13.76 -3.73 -14.15
C LEU A 466 -12.80 -2.83 -14.94
N ASP A 467 -11.89 -3.49 -15.65
CA ASP A 467 -11.03 -2.89 -16.68
C ASP A 467 -11.05 -3.84 -17.88
N THR A 468 -11.82 -3.49 -18.91
CA THR A 468 -12.05 -4.39 -20.05
C THR A 468 -10.82 -4.58 -20.92
N GLU A 469 -9.84 -3.68 -20.81
CA GLU A 469 -8.63 -3.69 -21.63
C GLU A 469 -7.47 -4.47 -20.97
N GLN A 470 -7.63 -4.94 -19.72
CA GLN A 470 -6.59 -5.61 -18.93
C GLN A 470 -6.73 -7.14 -18.80
N SER A 471 -7.55 -7.81 -19.63
CA SER A 471 -7.62 -9.28 -19.65
C SER A 471 -6.42 -9.88 -20.38
N VAL A 472 -5.51 -10.53 -19.64
CA VAL A 472 -4.23 -11.03 -20.21
C VAL A 472 -4.07 -12.54 -20.08
N ARG A 473 -4.71 -13.22 -19.11
CA ARG A 473 -4.41 -14.64 -18.83
C ARG A 473 -5.49 -15.59 -19.31
N PRO A 474 -5.11 -16.80 -19.78
CA PRO A 474 -6.09 -17.84 -20.14
C PRO A 474 -7.03 -18.24 -19.00
N ALA A 475 -6.60 -18.12 -17.75
CA ALA A 475 -7.40 -18.48 -16.58
C ALA A 475 -8.34 -17.36 -16.11
N ASP A 476 -8.18 -16.12 -16.62
CA ASP A 476 -9.04 -14.97 -16.30
C ASP A 476 -10.46 -15.20 -16.84
N LEU A 477 -11.42 -14.34 -16.44
CA LEU A 477 -12.79 -14.44 -16.94
C LEU A 477 -12.85 -14.18 -18.45
N PRO A 478 -13.62 -14.98 -19.21
CA PRO A 478 -13.84 -14.72 -20.64
C PRO A 478 -14.51 -13.36 -20.88
N SER A 479 -14.15 -12.71 -21.98
CA SER A 479 -14.69 -11.39 -22.36
C SER A 479 -16.20 -11.39 -22.54
N GLU A 480 -16.78 -12.52 -22.95
CA GLU A 480 -18.23 -12.70 -23.10
C GLU A 480 -18.94 -12.63 -21.75
N VAL A 481 -18.35 -13.24 -20.71
CA VAL A 481 -18.87 -13.20 -19.33
C VAL A 481 -18.83 -11.78 -18.79
N LEU A 482 -17.70 -11.08 -18.98
CA LEU A 482 -17.56 -9.69 -18.55
C LEU A 482 -18.54 -8.76 -19.28
N SER A 483 -18.73 -8.97 -20.58
CA SER A 483 -19.69 -8.20 -21.38
C SER A 483 -21.12 -8.41 -20.92
N ALA A 484 -21.49 -9.63 -20.53
CA ALA A 484 -22.81 -9.93 -19.96
C ALA A 484 -23.02 -9.24 -18.61
N VAL A 485 -22.02 -9.24 -17.73
CA VAL A 485 -22.06 -8.52 -16.44
C VAL A 485 -22.27 -7.02 -16.66
N ILE A 486 -21.54 -6.42 -17.60
CA ILE A 486 -21.68 -5.00 -17.94
C ILE A 486 -23.08 -4.71 -18.53
N ALA A 487 -23.58 -5.58 -19.41
CA ALA A 487 -24.91 -5.42 -20.00
C ALA A 487 -26.02 -5.50 -18.94
N GLU A 488 -25.94 -6.43 -18.00
CA GLU A 488 -26.87 -6.59 -16.88
C GLU A 488 -26.86 -5.35 -15.96
N ALA A 489 -25.68 -4.83 -15.63
CA ALA A 489 -25.55 -3.60 -14.84
C ALA A 489 -26.10 -2.37 -15.58
N ARG A 490 -25.91 -2.28 -16.90
CA ARG A 490 -26.49 -1.18 -17.72
C ARG A 490 -28.02 -1.27 -17.78
N ALA A 491 -28.56 -2.47 -17.95
CA ALA A 491 -30.01 -2.69 -17.99
C ALA A 491 -30.69 -2.27 -16.68
N SER A 492 -30.01 -2.47 -15.55
CA SER A 492 -30.47 -2.05 -14.22
C SER A 492 -30.09 -0.61 -13.84
N GLN A 493 -29.47 0.16 -14.73
CA GLN A 493 -28.93 1.51 -14.44
C GLN A 493 -27.95 1.55 -13.25
N ARG A 494 -27.20 0.45 -13.05
CA ARG A 494 -26.17 0.28 -12.01
C ARG A 494 -24.76 0.17 -12.61
N HIS A 495 -24.54 0.78 -13.78
CA HIS A 495 -23.23 0.88 -14.44
C HIS A 495 -22.68 2.29 -14.30
N PHE A 496 -21.47 2.40 -13.75
CA PHE A 496 -20.78 3.66 -13.47
C PHE A 496 -19.43 3.66 -14.20
N GLN A 497 -19.14 4.72 -14.95
CA GLN A 497 -17.91 4.84 -15.72
C GLN A 497 -16.99 5.92 -15.12
N LEU A 498 -15.80 5.50 -14.69
CA LEU A 498 -14.70 6.39 -14.33
C LEU A 498 -13.90 6.74 -15.60
N LYS A 499 -13.66 8.04 -15.80
CA LYS A 499 -13.01 8.59 -16.99
C LYS A 499 -11.73 9.36 -16.66
N THR A 500 -11.62 9.92 -15.46
CA THR A 500 -10.48 10.77 -15.08
C THR A 500 -9.23 9.92 -14.84
N GLN A 501 -8.20 10.10 -15.67
CA GLN A 501 -6.88 9.46 -15.53
C GLN A 501 -6.04 10.19 -14.48
N MET A 502 -5.51 9.46 -13.48
CA MET A 502 -4.69 10.04 -12.40
C MET A 502 -3.25 9.52 -12.39
N ARG A 503 -2.96 8.38 -13.02
CA ARG A 503 -1.65 7.71 -12.95
C ARG A 503 -0.62 8.31 -13.91
N VAL A 504 -1.08 8.86 -15.03
CA VAL A 504 -0.21 9.45 -16.07
C VAL A 504 -0.45 10.94 -16.13
N LYS A 505 0.58 11.74 -15.82
CA LYS A 505 0.50 13.21 -15.79
C LYS A 505 0.14 13.81 -17.17
N ALA A 506 0.56 13.18 -18.26
CA ALA A 506 0.15 13.56 -19.62
C ALA A 506 -1.34 13.34 -19.93
N GLY A 507 -2.08 12.66 -19.06
CA GLY A 507 -3.51 12.45 -19.22
C GLY A 507 -3.87 11.62 -20.46
N ALA A 508 -5.00 11.96 -21.08
CA ALA A 508 -5.60 11.20 -22.17
C ALA A 508 -4.79 11.26 -23.47
N ASP A 509 -4.05 12.35 -23.73
CA ASP A 509 -3.35 12.57 -24.99
C ASP A 509 -2.19 11.59 -25.18
N PHE A 510 -1.40 11.35 -24.12
CA PHE A 510 -0.35 10.33 -24.16
C PHE A 510 -0.91 8.92 -24.33
N VAL A 511 -1.97 8.58 -23.58
CA VAL A 511 -2.60 7.26 -23.70
C VAL A 511 -3.15 7.05 -25.11
N ALA A 512 -3.81 8.06 -25.69
CA ALA A 512 -4.31 8.03 -27.06
C ALA A 512 -3.17 7.90 -28.08
N TYR A 513 -2.06 8.59 -27.88
CA TYR A 513 -0.87 8.50 -28.73
C TYR A 513 -0.24 7.11 -28.70
N VAL A 514 -0.01 6.54 -27.51
CA VAL A 514 0.55 5.18 -27.37
C VAL A 514 -0.40 4.15 -27.99
N ARG A 515 -1.72 4.25 -27.73
CA ARG A 515 -2.73 3.39 -28.37
C ARG A 515 -2.70 3.52 -29.90
N TRP A 516 -2.47 4.72 -30.42
CA TRP A 516 -2.36 4.95 -31.86
C TRP A 516 -1.09 4.31 -32.44
N ILE A 517 0.08 4.48 -31.80
CA ILE A 517 1.34 3.86 -32.24
C ILE A 517 1.21 2.35 -32.29
N LEU A 518 0.64 1.74 -31.26
CA LEU A 518 0.54 0.29 -31.12
C LEU A 518 -0.61 -0.33 -31.94
N ASN A 519 -1.43 0.49 -32.60
CA ASN A 519 -2.51 0.00 -33.45
C ASN A 519 -1.92 -0.60 -34.75
N PRO A 520 -2.16 -1.89 -35.06
CA PRO A 520 -1.64 -2.52 -36.28
C PRO A 520 -2.28 -1.99 -37.57
N SER A 521 -3.42 -1.30 -37.46
CA SER A 521 -4.19 -0.72 -38.57
C SER A 521 -4.78 0.63 -38.14
N PRO A 522 -3.96 1.69 -37.96
CA PRO A 522 -4.47 2.99 -37.54
C PRO A 522 -5.38 3.56 -38.64
N THR A 523 -6.66 3.74 -38.32
CA THR A 523 -7.65 4.30 -39.26
C THR A 523 -7.62 5.83 -39.33
N ARG A 524 -6.84 6.46 -38.46
CA ARG A 524 -6.70 7.92 -38.35
C ARG A 524 -5.27 8.34 -38.61
N ALA A 525 -5.10 9.53 -39.18
CA ALA A 525 -3.78 10.15 -39.38
C ALA A 525 -3.01 10.26 -38.06
N PRO A 526 -1.66 10.24 -38.10
CA PRO A 526 -0.82 10.39 -36.91
C PRO A 526 -1.23 11.63 -36.12
N PRO A 527 -1.43 11.52 -34.79
CA PRO A 527 -1.54 12.70 -33.94
C PRO A 527 -0.29 13.55 -34.14
N GLN A 528 -0.45 14.81 -34.54
CA GLN A 528 0.66 15.77 -34.54
C GLN A 528 0.92 16.22 -33.10
N ILE A 529 1.43 15.32 -32.28
CA ILE A 529 1.81 15.63 -30.90
C ILE A 529 3.31 15.81 -30.86
N LYS A 530 3.76 17.03 -30.55
CA LYS A 530 5.18 17.34 -30.36
C LYS A 530 5.60 17.20 -28.90
N GLU A 531 4.69 17.50 -27.97
CA GLU A 531 4.95 17.54 -26.52
C GLU A 531 3.67 17.13 -25.77
N PHE A 532 3.83 16.60 -24.56
CA PHE A 532 2.73 16.17 -23.67
C PHE A 532 2.59 17.11 -22.45
N GLY A 533 2.70 18.43 -22.68
CA GLY A 533 2.73 19.43 -21.60
C GLY A 533 3.91 19.18 -20.66
N ASP A 534 3.66 19.15 -19.34
CA ASP A 534 4.68 18.94 -18.32
C ASP A 534 5.07 17.46 -18.10
N TYR A 535 4.75 16.58 -19.05
CA TYR A 535 5.12 15.17 -18.99
C TYR A 535 6.41 14.92 -19.78
N ASP A 536 7.44 14.46 -19.07
CA ASP A 536 8.75 14.17 -19.65
C ASP A 536 8.70 12.84 -20.40
N PHE A 537 8.47 12.93 -21.71
CA PHE A 537 8.51 11.81 -22.64
C PHE A 537 9.74 11.92 -23.53
N ARG A 538 10.60 10.89 -23.49
CA ARG A 538 11.84 10.84 -24.27
C ARG A 538 11.94 9.52 -25.02
N ILE A 539 12.60 9.58 -26.18
CA ILE A 539 12.97 8.41 -26.97
C ILE A 539 14.49 8.35 -27.00
N PHE A 540 15.04 7.18 -26.69
CA PHE A 540 16.47 6.92 -26.69
C PHE A 540 16.78 5.86 -27.75
N ASP A 541 17.83 6.10 -28.53
CA ASP A 541 18.43 5.14 -29.45
C ASP A 541 19.55 4.31 -28.78
N ASP A 542 20.08 4.77 -27.65
CA ASP A 542 21.03 4.06 -26.79
C ASP A 542 20.42 3.72 -25.42
N VAL A 543 20.42 2.42 -25.09
CA VAL A 543 19.90 1.92 -23.81
C VAL A 543 20.75 2.37 -22.61
N ALA A 544 22.05 2.61 -22.79
CA ALA A 544 22.94 3.04 -21.72
C ALA A 544 22.55 4.46 -21.25
N LEU A 545 22.29 5.36 -22.21
CA LEU A 545 21.82 6.71 -21.92
C LEU A 545 20.45 6.70 -21.23
N MET A 546 19.52 5.84 -21.66
CA MET A 546 18.22 5.70 -21.01
C MET A 546 18.37 5.20 -19.56
N ARG A 547 19.21 4.19 -19.32
CA ARG A 547 19.50 3.67 -17.98
C ARG A 547 20.08 4.76 -17.08
N ASP A 548 21.07 5.48 -17.56
CA ASP A 548 21.76 6.50 -16.78
C ASP A 548 20.81 7.67 -16.43
N GLU A 549 19.90 8.04 -17.34
CA GLU A 549 18.82 8.98 -17.03
C GLU A 549 17.87 8.42 -15.96
N ILE A 550 17.49 7.15 -16.03
CA ILE A 550 16.65 6.52 -14.99
C ILE A 550 17.35 6.54 -13.62
N PHE A 551 18.67 6.32 -13.57
CA PHE A 551 19.43 6.41 -12.31
C PHE A 551 19.45 7.84 -11.77
N HIS A 552 19.59 8.82 -12.65
CA HIS A 552 19.51 10.21 -12.28
C HIS A 552 18.13 10.56 -11.71
N ARG A 553 17.04 10.14 -12.37
CA ARG A 553 15.67 10.37 -11.88
C ARG A 553 15.37 9.62 -10.58
N ASP A 554 15.88 8.41 -10.39
CA ASP A 554 15.72 7.71 -9.11
C ASP A 554 16.42 8.46 -7.97
N ALA A 555 17.58 9.08 -8.23
CA ALA A 555 18.25 9.91 -7.24
C ALA A 555 17.48 11.21 -6.90
N GLU A 556 16.76 11.78 -7.86
CA GLU A 556 15.94 12.99 -7.66
C GLU A 556 14.62 12.71 -6.93
N VAL A 557 13.85 11.71 -7.38
CA VAL A 557 12.45 11.51 -6.96
C VAL A 557 12.15 10.10 -6.44
N GLY A 558 13.10 9.18 -6.55
CA GLY A 558 12.89 7.76 -6.22
C GLY A 558 11.88 7.06 -7.12
N LEU A 559 11.67 5.76 -6.89
CA LEU A 559 10.74 4.89 -7.65
C LEU A 559 10.85 5.04 -9.18
N SER A 560 12.07 5.19 -9.69
CA SER A 560 12.34 5.18 -11.13
C SER A 560 12.96 3.83 -11.52
N ARG A 561 12.34 3.12 -12.48
CA ARG A 561 12.73 1.73 -12.80
C ARG A 561 12.81 1.50 -14.30
N MET A 562 13.55 0.46 -14.69
CA MET A 562 13.55 -0.05 -16.06
C MET A 562 12.64 -1.26 -16.18
N ALA A 563 11.98 -1.41 -17.32
CA ALA A 563 11.14 -2.55 -17.63
C ALA A 563 11.27 -2.98 -19.10
N ALA A 564 10.95 -4.25 -19.36
CA ALA A 564 10.94 -4.79 -20.71
C ALA A 564 9.88 -5.89 -20.87
N GLY A 565 9.39 -6.07 -22.10
CA GLY A 565 8.62 -7.26 -22.49
C GLY A 565 9.50 -8.52 -22.45
N PHE A 566 8.91 -9.72 -22.52
CA PHE A 566 9.63 -11.01 -22.50
C PHE A 566 10.44 -11.28 -23.79
N ALA A 567 11.18 -10.30 -24.27
CA ALA A 567 11.93 -10.29 -25.51
C ALA A 567 13.33 -10.90 -25.40
N PHE A 568 13.76 -11.25 -24.18
CA PHE A 568 15.09 -11.73 -23.87
C PHE A 568 15.04 -13.02 -23.04
N LYS A 569 16.01 -13.92 -23.26
CA LYS A 569 16.10 -15.17 -22.51
C LYS A 569 16.51 -14.90 -21.05
N TRP A 570 15.80 -15.52 -20.12
CA TRP A 570 16.09 -15.42 -18.69
C TRP A 570 17.16 -16.42 -18.26
N LYS A 571 18.42 -16.11 -18.56
CA LYS A 571 19.61 -16.90 -18.20
C LYS A 571 19.87 -16.85 -16.69
N SER A 572 19.68 -15.68 -16.07
CA SER A 572 19.95 -15.43 -14.64
C SER A 572 19.13 -16.28 -13.68
N LYS A 573 18.02 -16.84 -14.17
CA LYS A 573 17.15 -17.75 -13.43
C LYS A 573 17.85 -19.06 -13.04
N LYS A 574 18.82 -19.51 -13.83
CA LYS A 574 19.62 -20.72 -13.55
C LYS A 574 21.02 -20.39 -13.08
N ASP A 575 21.61 -19.34 -13.63
CA ASP A 575 22.96 -18.89 -13.33
C ASP A 575 22.91 -17.44 -12.84
N LYS A 576 23.00 -17.23 -11.53
CA LYS A 576 22.79 -15.89 -10.93
C LYS A 576 23.79 -14.83 -11.39
N ASP A 577 24.93 -15.24 -11.96
CA ASP A 577 25.96 -14.33 -12.44
C ASP A 577 25.80 -13.96 -13.92
N ALA A 578 24.94 -14.67 -14.65
CA ALA A 578 24.68 -14.40 -16.06
C ALA A 578 23.90 -13.09 -16.29
N PHE A 579 24.17 -12.46 -17.42
CA PHE A 579 23.39 -11.32 -17.93
C PHE A 579 22.32 -11.79 -18.93
N ASP A 580 21.13 -11.23 -18.78
CA ASP A 580 19.96 -11.63 -19.55
C ASP A 580 19.79 -10.81 -20.82
N ILE A 581 20.02 -9.50 -20.69
CA ILE A 581 19.80 -8.49 -21.72
C ILE A 581 21.15 -7.87 -22.07
N GLU A 582 21.48 -7.83 -23.35
CA GLU A 582 22.71 -7.23 -23.87
C GLU A 582 22.37 -6.43 -25.12
N ILE A 583 22.50 -5.11 -25.04
CA ILE A 583 22.18 -4.17 -26.12
C ILE A 583 23.27 -3.10 -26.13
N GLY A 584 23.92 -2.90 -27.28
CA GLY A 584 24.96 -1.87 -27.42
C GLY A 584 26.14 -2.01 -26.45
N GLY A 585 26.47 -3.23 -26.02
CA GLY A 585 27.49 -3.49 -24.99
C GLY A 585 27.04 -3.27 -23.54
N THR A 586 25.83 -2.76 -23.32
CA THR A 586 25.24 -2.64 -21.99
C THR A 586 24.61 -3.96 -21.57
N GLN A 587 25.07 -4.50 -20.44
CA GLN A 587 24.60 -5.75 -19.87
C GLN A 587 23.67 -5.50 -18.69
N MET A 588 22.51 -6.16 -18.67
CA MET A 588 21.50 -6.03 -17.63
C MET A 588 20.91 -7.39 -17.26
N ARG A 589 20.35 -7.47 -16.05
CA ARG A 589 19.68 -8.67 -15.54
C ARG A 589 18.19 -8.42 -15.38
N TRP A 590 17.40 -9.46 -15.58
CA TRP A 590 16.00 -9.48 -15.18
C TRP A 590 15.87 -9.39 -13.66
N ASN A 591 14.67 -9.01 -13.21
CA ASN A 591 14.30 -8.97 -11.80
C ASN A 591 14.66 -10.26 -11.05
N SER A 592 15.32 -10.15 -9.90
CA SER A 592 15.73 -11.31 -9.10
C SER A 592 14.61 -11.91 -8.25
N THR A 593 13.58 -11.12 -7.94
CA THR A 593 12.38 -11.55 -7.21
C THR A 593 11.13 -11.39 -8.06
N MET A 594 10.16 -12.28 -7.87
CA MET A 594 8.86 -12.20 -8.56
C MET A 594 7.82 -11.37 -7.79
N SER A 595 8.02 -11.20 -6.48
CA SER A 595 7.15 -10.44 -5.59
C SER A 595 7.89 -9.25 -5.03
N ASP A 596 7.21 -8.09 -5.00
CA ASP A 596 7.70 -6.83 -4.45
C ASP A 596 9.10 -6.43 -4.97
N TRP A 597 9.34 -6.71 -6.26
CA TRP A 597 10.62 -6.42 -6.90
C TRP A 597 10.93 -4.92 -6.90
N ILE A 598 9.93 -4.06 -7.11
CA ILE A 598 10.11 -2.61 -7.24
C ILE A 598 10.72 -1.99 -5.97
N SER A 599 10.38 -2.54 -4.81
CA SER A 599 10.89 -2.12 -3.50
C SER A 599 12.21 -2.82 -3.11
N SER A 600 12.69 -3.76 -3.92
CA SER A 600 13.93 -4.49 -3.63
C SER A 600 15.16 -3.60 -3.81
N LYS A 601 16.23 -3.88 -3.06
CA LYS A 601 17.46 -3.07 -3.09
C LYS A 601 18.13 -3.01 -4.45
N ASN A 602 17.99 -4.07 -5.25
CA ASN A 602 18.62 -4.19 -6.55
C ASN A 602 17.70 -3.77 -7.70
N ALA A 603 16.46 -3.35 -7.41
CA ALA A 603 15.45 -3.03 -8.42
C ALA A 603 15.90 -1.98 -9.43
N LEU A 604 16.69 -1.00 -8.99
CA LEU A 604 17.22 0.04 -9.87
C LEU A 604 18.19 -0.54 -10.91
N GLN A 605 18.99 -1.54 -10.52
CA GLN A 605 20.02 -2.16 -11.36
C GLN A 605 19.50 -3.32 -12.22
N GLU A 606 18.25 -3.73 -12.00
CA GLU A 606 17.60 -4.82 -12.71
C GLU A 606 16.54 -4.26 -13.67
N VAL A 607 16.14 -5.07 -14.64
CA VAL A 607 15.04 -4.79 -15.54
C VAL A 607 13.83 -5.61 -15.10
N GLY A 608 12.72 -4.94 -14.83
CA GLY A 608 11.48 -5.59 -14.45
C GLY A 608 10.77 -6.17 -15.67
N SER A 609 10.27 -7.39 -15.56
CA SER A 609 9.31 -7.87 -16.54
C SER A 609 8.01 -7.06 -16.47
N ILE A 610 7.27 -6.97 -17.58
CA ILE A 610 5.93 -6.34 -17.61
C ILE A 610 4.98 -6.92 -16.54
N HIS A 611 5.13 -8.21 -16.19
CA HIS A 611 4.32 -8.89 -15.16
C HIS A 611 4.66 -8.43 -13.74
N THR A 612 5.91 -8.08 -13.49
CA THR A 612 6.38 -7.64 -12.15
C THR A 612 6.21 -6.15 -11.91
N VAL A 613 6.10 -5.36 -12.98
CA VAL A 613 5.83 -3.92 -12.91
C VAL A 613 4.33 -3.62 -12.87
N GLN A 614 3.49 -4.53 -13.38
CA GLN A 614 2.05 -4.33 -13.42
C GLN A 614 1.47 -4.05 -12.03
N GLY A 615 0.69 -2.98 -11.94
CA GLY A 615 0.00 -2.55 -10.72
C GLY A 615 0.75 -1.49 -9.90
N TYR A 616 2.02 -1.21 -10.22
CA TYR A 616 2.79 -0.18 -9.53
C TYR A 616 2.74 1.18 -10.22
N ASP A 617 2.73 2.23 -9.41
CA ASP A 617 2.91 3.63 -9.85
C ASP A 617 4.38 4.01 -9.68
N LEU A 618 5.08 4.22 -10.79
CA LEU A 618 6.48 4.65 -10.84
C LEU A 618 6.54 6.14 -11.21
N ASN A 619 7.53 6.86 -10.67
CA ASN A 619 7.73 8.28 -11.00
C ASN A 619 8.30 8.43 -12.41
N TYR A 620 9.25 7.56 -12.77
CA TYR A 620 9.76 7.41 -14.13
C TYR A 620 9.89 5.93 -14.50
N LEU A 621 9.61 5.61 -15.76
CA LEU A 621 9.71 4.26 -16.30
C LEU A 621 10.53 4.29 -17.59
N GLY A 622 11.66 3.58 -17.56
CA GLY A 622 12.44 3.27 -18.77
C GLY A 622 11.90 2.01 -19.41
N VAL A 623 11.28 2.11 -20.60
CA VAL A 623 10.76 0.94 -21.32
C VAL A 623 11.75 0.52 -22.40
N ILE A 624 12.32 -0.67 -22.27
CA ILE A 624 13.17 -1.27 -23.30
C ILE A 624 12.27 -2.04 -24.27
N ILE A 625 12.22 -1.59 -25.51
CA ILE A 625 11.55 -2.29 -26.61
C ILE A 625 12.50 -3.35 -27.15
N GLY A 626 12.10 -4.61 -27.04
CA GLY A 626 12.91 -5.74 -27.48
C GLY A 626 12.61 -6.18 -28.92
N PRO A 627 13.31 -7.24 -29.39
CA PRO A 627 13.14 -7.76 -30.76
C PRO A 627 11.78 -8.44 -31.03
N ASP A 628 10.95 -8.58 -30.00
CA ASP A 628 9.59 -9.09 -30.06
C ASP A 628 8.60 -8.10 -30.70
N LEU A 629 8.92 -6.80 -30.75
CA LEU A 629 8.14 -5.80 -31.48
C LEU A 629 8.98 -5.22 -32.63
N ARG A 630 8.48 -5.34 -33.87
CA ARG A 630 9.19 -4.91 -35.08
C ARG A 630 8.32 -4.02 -35.96
N PHE A 631 8.96 -3.19 -36.77
CA PHE A 631 8.28 -2.35 -37.76
C PHE A 631 8.46 -2.93 -39.17
N ASP A 632 7.35 -3.21 -39.85
CA ASP A 632 7.32 -3.58 -41.27
C ASP A 632 7.30 -2.30 -42.11
N GLN A 633 8.44 -1.96 -42.70
CA GLN A 633 8.59 -0.74 -43.51
C GLN A 633 7.75 -0.78 -44.80
N ALA A 634 7.45 -1.95 -45.35
CA ALA A 634 6.63 -2.06 -46.56
C ALA A 634 5.15 -1.86 -46.25
N LYS A 635 4.68 -2.41 -45.12
CA LYS A 635 3.28 -2.28 -44.68
C LYS A 635 3.03 -1.09 -43.76
N GLN A 636 4.07 -0.33 -43.40
CA GLN A 636 4.04 0.83 -42.50
C GLN A 636 3.30 0.52 -41.19
N ARG A 637 3.59 -0.63 -40.58
CA ARG A 637 2.90 -1.08 -39.35
C ARG A 637 3.82 -1.85 -38.43
N LEU A 638 3.51 -1.80 -37.13
CA LEU A 638 4.13 -2.67 -36.14
C LEU A 638 3.58 -4.10 -36.24
N PHE A 639 4.44 -5.07 -35.94
CA PHE A 639 4.04 -6.47 -35.78
C PHE A 639 4.85 -7.13 -34.66
N ILE A 640 4.26 -8.16 -34.04
CA ILE A 640 4.91 -8.93 -32.99
C ILE A 640 5.64 -10.13 -33.60
N ASP A 641 6.94 -10.26 -33.32
CA ASP A 641 7.73 -11.43 -33.67
C ASP A 641 7.69 -12.47 -32.53
N ARG A 642 6.77 -13.43 -32.67
CA ARG A 642 6.58 -14.50 -31.68
C ARG A 642 7.83 -15.35 -31.43
N LYS A 643 8.77 -15.45 -32.39
CA LYS A 643 10.02 -16.21 -32.18
C LYS A 643 10.94 -15.54 -31.17
N SER A 644 10.78 -14.23 -31.00
CA SER A 644 11.55 -13.41 -30.08
C SER A 644 10.83 -13.18 -28.75
N TYR A 645 9.66 -13.81 -28.53
CA TYR A 645 8.90 -13.75 -27.29
C TYR A 645 9.10 -15.03 -26.46
N PHE A 646 9.62 -14.89 -25.24
CA PHE A 646 10.11 -15.99 -24.40
C PHE A 646 9.22 -16.35 -23.20
N ASP A 647 8.00 -15.83 -23.12
CA ASP A 647 7.02 -16.30 -22.13
C ASP A 647 6.44 -17.66 -22.57
N LYS A 648 6.71 -18.70 -21.76
CA LYS A 648 6.26 -20.08 -22.03
C LYS A 648 4.86 -20.37 -21.49
N LYS A 649 4.27 -19.47 -20.69
CA LYS A 649 3.04 -19.75 -19.91
C LYS A 649 1.79 -18.98 -20.36
N GLU A 650 1.92 -17.95 -21.19
CA GLU A 650 0.78 -17.14 -21.63
C GLU A 650 0.50 -17.25 -23.13
N SER A 651 -0.78 -17.26 -23.49
CA SER A 651 -1.23 -16.87 -24.82
C SER A 651 -1.17 -15.34 -24.90
N LEU A 652 -0.44 -14.80 -25.88
CA LEU A 652 -0.32 -13.37 -26.15
C LEU A 652 -1.71 -12.67 -26.15
N PRO A 653 -1.81 -11.42 -25.65
CA PRO A 653 -3.05 -10.66 -25.72
C PRO A 653 -3.56 -10.59 -27.16
N THR A 654 -4.85 -10.88 -27.35
CA THR A 654 -5.51 -10.98 -28.66
C THR A 654 -5.55 -9.66 -29.44
N MET A 655 -5.17 -8.55 -28.83
CA MET A 655 -5.36 -7.20 -29.39
C MET A 655 -4.40 -6.79 -30.51
N ILE A 656 -3.40 -7.60 -30.88
CA ILE A 656 -2.45 -7.25 -31.96
C ILE A 656 -2.25 -8.43 -32.94
N PHE A 657 -3.33 -9.11 -33.33
CA PHE A 657 -3.27 -10.08 -34.43
C PHE A 657 -3.94 -9.52 -35.69
N SER A 658 -3.13 -9.26 -36.72
CA SER A 658 -3.58 -9.37 -38.10
C SER A 658 -3.14 -10.73 -38.64
N ASP A 659 -4.08 -11.42 -39.28
CA ASP A 659 -3.96 -12.74 -39.90
C ASP A 659 -2.57 -13.15 -40.39
N SER A 660 -2.13 -14.31 -39.89
CA SER A 660 -1.37 -15.29 -40.67
C SER A 660 -1.58 -16.67 -40.06
N ARG A 661 -2.84 -17.13 -40.08
CA ARG A 661 -3.10 -18.57 -40.17
C ARG A 661 -3.34 -18.88 -41.63
N GLY A 662 -2.47 -19.69 -42.19
CA GLY A 662 -2.76 -20.45 -43.39
C GLY A 662 -1.69 -21.53 -43.56
N PRO A 663 -2.06 -22.68 -44.12
CA PRO A 663 -3.25 -23.48 -43.82
C PRO A 663 -3.17 -24.21 -42.46
#